data_AF-A0A2V8IVJ3-F1
#
_entry.id   AF-A0A2V8IVJ3-F1
#
_cell.length_a   1.000
_cell.length_b   1.000
_cell.length_c   1.000
_cell.angle_alpha   90.00
_cell.angle_beta   90.00
_cell.angle_gamma   90.00
#
_symmetry.space_group_name_H-M   'P 1'
#
loop_
_entity.id
_entity.type
_entity.pdbx_description
1 polymer ?
#
loop_
_entity_poly.entity_id
_entity_poly.type
_entity_poly.pdbx_seq_one_letter_code
_entity_poly.pdbx_strand_id
1 'polypeptide(L)'
;MSVITRRTAIAAVAIALATGVAFWWWRGSQSRPAAVRARSTLSAEAVPDLVSRVRDGRRVIFIGLDGADWSLLDSYIKDGTMPTLARLVREGTSGTLATLHPPLSPLVWTSMLTGTSPLDHRILDFLRVNPATRQREPITSDERRVPAIWNMASAAGKRVGALGFWATYPAEPVNGLMISDRLFTFLYSETAPPPDVVYPADLQDWTIEGLRRAQSAGDYASLKAMLPWLDRARYDEAAAITDPYAHPVSALRRILIETEVYSDLGLRWLADHKPDLLVVYIQGTDSIGHVFAPYAPPRQSSVSADDFARYSGVPAHYFAHVDRILEKYRALAQSTGSVLMLGSDHGFTWTEGRPAGLSSVANATAARWHTENGIYLLWGQPVSPSDRHSGHGSVQQLSATLLALMGLPPGKDVLGPPLPGTPSSAAGEPFDYRQHFTPMAAMAGAGSGEQSRVDEDTLAKLRALGYIGAAEATGRSAGTRTAGSFNNEGLLLKGAGRTKEASDAFDTAISVDPNLASALWNLSDLLFAQNALDKSDALLVRAYAHDLPEGRRYLIGRAIGYQRAGDMDRSVRLLNRAAAAKPDDAEVLLFRGRYRVEAGDCPAAVVDIRRATELAPANPAAFASLGLAETCAGDQTAAQKSFRRSLELDPNQPKLRQYLKSTGPG
;
A
#
# COMPACT_ATOMS: atom_id res chain seq x y z
N MET A 1 -7.23 -45.34 51.05
CA MET A 1 -6.02 -45.19 50.19
C MET A 1 -6.46 -45.48 48.77
N SER A 2 -6.85 -44.50 47.97
CA SER A 2 -6.05 -43.46 47.29
C SER A 2 -5.54 -43.88 45.91
N VAL A 3 -6.32 -43.48 44.89
CA VAL A 3 -5.91 -42.78 43.66
C VAL A 3 -4.69 -43.31 42.89
N ILE A 4 -4.91 -44.14 41.87
CA ILE A 4 -4.16 -44.19 40.60
C ILE A 4 -5.14 -44.78 39.55
N THR A 5 -5.75 -44.04 38.62
CA THR A 5 -5.24 -43.82 37.26
C THR A 5 -6.30 -43.00 36.49
N ARG A 6 -6.08 -41.70 36.29
CA ARG A 6 -6.90 -40.84 35.41
C ARG A 6 -6.07 -39.80 34.66
N ARG A 7 -4.85 -40.17 34.24
CA ARG A 7 -3.95 -39.27 33.48
C ARG A 7 -3.45 -39.79 32.14
N THR A 8 -3.80 -41.01 31.72
CA THR A 8 -3.37 -41.57 30.42
C THR A 8 -4.45 -41.60 29.34
N ALA A 9 -5.71 -41.27 29.63
CA ALA A 9 -6.78 -41.27 28.64
C ALA A 9 -7.05 -39.89 27.97
N ILE A 10 -6.52 -38.79 28.52
CA ILE A 10 -6.74 -37.44 27.99
C ILE A 10 -5.63 -37.03 26.98
N ALA A 11 -4.46 -37.68 27.03
CA ALA A 11 -3.37 -37.39 26.09
C ALA A 11 -3.55 -38.06 24.71
N ALA A 12 -4.33 -39.14 24.61
CA ALA A 12 -4.55 -39.86 23.35
C ALA A 12 -5.67 -39.27 22.47
N VAL A 13 -6.58 -38.47 23.05
CA VAL A 13 -7.66 -37.79 22.31
C VAL A 13 -7.23 -36.40 21.81
N ALA A 14 -6.24 -35.78 22.46
CA ALA A 14 -5.68 -34.49 22.02
C ALA A 14 -4.73 -34.61 20.81
N ILE A 15 -4.11 -35.77 20.58
CA ILE A 15 -3.19 -36.01 19.45
C ILE A 15 -3.93 -36.42 18.17
N ALA A 16 -5.18 -36.91 18.28
CA ALA A 16 -6.03 -37.24 17.14
C ALA A 16 -6.85 -36.05 16.60
N LEU A 17 -6.90 -34.92 17.32
CA LEU A 17 -7.56 -33.68 16.88
C LEU A 17 -6.61 -32.69 16.18
N ALA A 18 -5.30 -32.94 16.19
CA ALA A 18 -4.28 -32.10 15.53
C ALA A 18 -3.87 -32.62 14.12
N THR A 19 -4.32 -33.81 13.71
CA THR A 19 -3.99 -34.41 12.40
C THR A 19 -5.21 -34.55 11.47
N GLY A 20 -6.38 -34.05 11.89
CA GLY A 20 -7.67 -34.19 11.18
C GLY A 20 -8.17 -32.97 10.42
N VAL A 21 -7.45 -31.84 10.41
CA VAL A 21 -7.88 -30.60 9.70
C VAL A 21 -7.51 -30.61 8.21
N ALA A 22 -6.79 -31.64 7.72
CA ALA A 22 -6.31 -31.68 6.34
C ALA A 22 -7.07 -32.63 5.38
N PHE A 23 -8.12 -33.36 5.79
CA PHE A 23 -8.68 -34.42 4.90
C PHE A 23 -10.20 -34.69 4.95
N TRP A 24 -11.02 -33.80 5.50
CA TRP A 24 -12.49 -34.01 5.57
C TRP A 24 -13.34 -32.82 5.10
N TRP A 25 -12.89 -32.16 4.03
CA TRP A 25 -13.79 -31.35 3.20
C TRP A 25 -13.99 -32.06 1.88
N TRP A 26 -15.27 -32.18 1.49
CA TRP A 26 -15.72 -32.61 0.16
C TRP A 26 -16.03 -34.10 -0.05
N ARG A 27 -16.99 -34.61 0.73
CA ARG A 27 -18.06 -35.44 0.17
C ARG A 27 -19.39 -34.75 0.43
N GLY A 28 -19.83 -33.98 -0.57
CA GLY A 28 -21.09 -33.24 -0.52
C GLY A 28 -21.48 -32.79 -1.92
N SER A 29 -21.77 -33.76 -2.78
CA SER A 29 -22.58 -33.51 -3.98
C SER A 29 -23.93 -32.95 -3.53
N GLN A 30 -24.13 -31.64 -3.70
CA GLN A 30 -25.47 -31.09 -3.80
C GLN A 30 -25.61 -30.37 -5.13
N SER A 31 -26.43 -30.98 -5.98
CA SER A 31 -27.08 -30.43 -7.16
C SER A 31 -27.39 -28.93 -7.00
N ARG A 32 -26.72 -28.10 -7.81
CA ARG A 32 -27.04 -26.67 -7.92
C ARG A 32 -28.36 -26.48 -8.68
N PRO A 33 -29.30 -25.64 -8.19
CA PRO A 33 -30.47 -25.27 -8.97
C PRO A 33 -30.06 -24.50 -10.23
N ALA A 34 -30.78 -24.72 -11.33
CA ALA A 34 -30.49 -24.34 -12.71
C ALA A 34 -30.44 -22.82 -13.02
N ALA A 35 -30.30 -21.94 -12.01
CA ALA A 35 -30.38 -20.49 -12.17
C ALA A 35 -29.04 -19.80 -12.55
N VAL A 36 -27.93 -20.54 -12.67
CA VAL A 36 -26.61 -19.96 -13.04
C VAL A 36 -26.40 -19.88 -14.57
N ARG A 37 -27.33 -20.36 -15.39
CA ARG A 37 -27.15 -20.48 -16.86
C ARG A 37 -27.36 -19.20 -17.69
N ALA A 38 -27.51 -18.03 -17.09
CA ALA A 38 -27.81 -16.79 -17.83
C ALA A 38 -26.94 -15.58 -17.47
N ARG A 39 -25.71 -15.78 -16.99
CA ARG A 39 -24.71 -14.69 -16.90
C ARG A 39 -23.71 -14.83 -18.07
N SER A 40 -24.00 -14.06 -19.12
CA SER A 40 -23.21 -13.73 -20.32
C SER A 40 -22.31 -14.83 -20.90
N THR A 41 -22.85 -15.58 -21.87
CA THR A 41 -22.09 -16.18 -22.98
C THR A 41 -21.55 -15.14 -23.98
N LEU A 42 -21.57 -13.85 -23.62
CA LEU A 42 -21.11 -12.76 -24.46
C LEU A 42 -19.61 -12.59 -24.23
N SER A 43 -18.80 -13.17 -25.11
CA SER A 43 -17.40 -12.78 -25.25
C SER A 43 -17.31 -11.30 -25.59
N ALA A 44 -16.26 -10.61 -25.14
CA ALA A 44 -15.98 -9.25 -25.58
C ALA A 44 -15.89 -9.24 -27.12
N GLU A 45 -16.89 -8.64 -27.78
CA GLU A 45 -16.94 -8.57 -29.23
C GLU A 45 -15.85 -7.62 -29.75
N ALA A 46 -15.17 -8.04 -30.81
CA ALA A 46 -14.19 -7.20 -31.48
C ALA A 46 -14.89 -6.05 -32.21
N VAL A 47 -14.33 -4.85 -32.14
CA VAL A 47 -14.82 -3.65 -32.83
C VAL A 47 -14.21 -3.61 -34.23
N PRO A 48 -14.99 -3.76 -35.31
CA PRO A 48 -14.42 -3.91 -36.67
C PRO A 48 -13.53 -2.75 -37.11
N ASP A 49 -13.90 -1.50 -36.77
CA ASP A 49 -13.08 -0.32 -37.08
C ASP A 49 -11.72 -0.38 -36.37
N LEU A 50 -11.70 -0.75 -35.09
CA LEU A 50 -10.47 -0.91 -34.31
C LEU A 50 -9.58 -2.01 -34.90
N VAL A 51 -10.15 -3.17 -35.22
CA VAL A 51 -9.44 -4.29 -35.84
C VAL A 51 -8.75 -3.86 -37.15
N SER A 52 -9.43 -3.05 -37.97
CA SER A 52 -8.86 -2.56 -39.23
C SER A 52 -7.68 -1.60 -39.06
N ARG A 53 -7.52 -1.00 -37.88
CA ARG A 53 -6.45 -0.05 -37.53
C ARG A 53 -5.25 -0.71 -36.86
N VAL A 54 -5.34 -1.99 -36.50
CA VAL A 54 -4.24 -2.74 -35.87
C VAL A 54 -3.10 -2.90 -36.87
N ARG A 55 -1.89 -2.53 -36.44
CA ARG A 55 -0.65 -2.63 -37.24
C ARG A 55 0.16 -3.86 -36.82
N ASP A 56 1.29 -4.07 -37.49
CA ASP A 56 2.25 -5.09 -37.06
C ASP A 56 2.74 -4.78 -35.65
N GLY A 57 2.65 -5.78 -34.79
CA GLY A 57 2.84 -5.67 -33.34
C GLY A 57 3.27 -6.99 -32.75
N ARG A 58 3.72 -6.97 -31.51
CA ARG A 58 4.19 -8.17 -30.80
C ARG A 58 3.17 -8.63 -29.77
N ARG A 59 3.26 -9.91 -29.43
CA ARG A 59 2.66 -10.41 -28.19
C ARG A 59 3.41 -9.80 -27.02
N VAL A 60 2.69 -9.46 -25.96
CA VAL A 60 3.28 -8.81 -24.79
C VAL A 60 2.98 -9.62 -23.54
N ILE A 61 4.02 -9.85 -22.75
CA ILE A 61 3.92 -10.39 -21.39
C ILE A 61 4.31 -9.26 -20.45
N PHE A 62 3.38 -8.80 -19.65
CA PHE A 62 3.60 -7.81 -18.61
C PHE A 62 3.54 -8.48 -17.23
N ILE A 63 4.61 -8.32 -16.45
CA ILE A 63 4.67 -8.75 -15.07
C ILE A 63 4.74 -7.50 -14.18
N GLY A 64 3.67 -7.27 -13.43
CA GLY A 64 3.60 -6.23 -12.40
C GLY A 64 4.24 -6.73 -11.11
N LEU A 65 5.30 -6.08 -10.65
CA LEU A 65 5.94 -6.35 -9.36
C LEU A 65 5.56 -5.19 -8.42
N ASP A 66 4.73 -5.42 -7.42
CA ASP A 66 4.27 -4.36 -6.52
C ASP A 66 5.41 -3.84 -5.63
N GLY A 67 5.58 -2.52 -5.51
CA GLY A 67 6.60 -1.93 -4.64
C GLY A 67 8.06 -2.30 -4.97
N ALA A 68 8.38 -2.68 -6.21
CA ALA A 68 9.75 -2.98 -6.62
C ALA A 68 10.60 -1.71 -6.82
N ASP A 69 11.84 -1.73 -6.34
CA ASP A 69 12.73 -0.57 -6.26
C ASP A 69 14.16 -0.90 -6.76
N TRP A 70 14.70 -0.06 -7.63
CA TRP A 70 16.04 -0.29 -8.20
C TRP A 70 17.16 -0.29 -7.15
N SER A 71 17.04 0.42 -6.03
CA SER A 71 18.10 0.45 -5.02
C SER A 71 18.36 -0.93 -4.41
N LEU A 72 17.28 -1.71 -4.17
CA LEU A 72 17.39 -3.09 -3.71
C LEU A 72 17.79 -4.01 -4.85
N LEU A 73 17.07 -3.93 -5.98
CA LEU A 73 17.28 -4.83 -7.11
C LEU A 73 18.70 -4.71 -7.67
N ASP A 74 19.29 -3.52 -7.67
CA ASP A 74 20.66 -3.30 -8.12
C ASP A 74 21.69 -3.96 -7.20
N SER A 75 21.42 -3.97 -5.88
CA SER A 75 22.23 -4.73 -4.93
C SER A 75 22.16 -6.23 -5.23
N TYR A 76 20.97 -6.76 -5.47
CA TYR A 76 20.75 -8.18 -5.77
C TYR A 76 21.23 -8.61 -7.16
N ILE A 77 21.26 -7.70 -8.13
CA ILE A 77 21.94 -7.90 -9.41
C ILE A 77 23.45 -8.00 -9.18
N LYS A 78 24.01 -7.11 -8.35
CA LYS A 78 25.45 -7.02 -8.09
C LYS A 78 25.99 -8.22 -7.33
N ASP A 79 25.26 -8.72 -6.34
CA ASP A 79 25.69 -9.86 -5.52
C ASP A 79 25.32 -11.24 -6.11
N GLY A 80 24.57 -11.26 -7.21
CA GLY A 80 24.20 -12.49 -7.92
C GLY A 80 22.92 -13.15 -7.41
N THR A 81 22.16 -12.51 -6.51
CA THR A 81 20.85 -12.99 -6.05
C THR A 81 19.81 -13.04 -7.17
N MET A 82 19.86 -12.10 -8.13
CA MET A 82 18.92 -11.99 -9.26
C MET A 82 19.63 -12.02 -10.64
N PRO A 83 20.20 -13.17 -11.05
CA PRO A 83 20.94 -13.28 -12.30
C PRO A 83 20.08 -13.13 -13.56
N THR A 84 18.80 -13.54 -13.52
CA THR A 84 17.90 -13.37 -14.66
C THR A 84 17.54 -11.91 -14.86
N LEU A 85 17.19 -11.18 -13.79
CA LEU A 85 16.98 -9.74 -13.87
C LEU A 85 18.23 -9.02 -14.36
N ALA A 86 19.41 -9.41 -13.88
CA ALA A 86 20.68 -8.86 -14.37
C ALA A 86 20.83 -9.04 -15.89
N ARG A 87 20.40 -10.19 -16.43
CA ARG A 87 20.39 -10.45 -17.87
C ARG A 87 19.38 -9.59 -18.61
N LEU A 88 18.15 -9.50 -18.11
CA LEU A 88 17.09 -8.68 -18.68
C LEU A 88 17.51 -7.21 -18.78
N VAL A 89 18.16 -6.67 -17.73
CA VAL A 89 18.67 -5.29 -17.71
C VAL A 89 19.77 -5.07 -18.75
N ARG A 90 20.71 -6.03 -18.91
CA ARG A 90 21.80 -5.92 -19.89
C ARG A 90 21.32 -6.01 -21.34
N GLU A 91 20.30 -6.82 -21.60
CA GLU A 91 19.82 -7.13 -22.95
C GLU A 91 18.61 -6.28 -23.36
N GLY A 92 18.08 -5.45 -22.45
CA GLY A 92 16.85 -4.68 -22.65
C GLY A 92 17.02 -3.20 -22.34
N THR A 93 15.90 -2.49 -22.29
CA THR A 93 15.82 -1.11 -21.79
C THR A 93 15.19 -1.10 -20.40
N SER A 94 15.70 -0.27 -19.50
CA SER A 94 15.17 -0.13 -18.13
C SER A 94 15.16 1.33 -17.69
N GLY A 95 14.32 1.63 -16.69
CA GLY A 95 14.17 2.98 -16.17
C GLY A 95 13.27 3.07 -14.94
N THR A 96 12.98 4.30 -14.51
CA THR A 96 12.13 4.60 -13.36
C THR A 96 10.73 5.04 -13.79
N LEU A 97 9.72 4.72 -12.97
CA LEU A 97 8.35 5.21 -13.10
C LEU A 97 7.99 6.07 -11.90
N ALA A 98 7.78 7.37 -12.10
CA ALA A 98 7.21 8.25 -11.09
C ALA A 98 5.76 7.81 -10.79
N THR A 99 5.44 7.66 -9.51
CA THR A 99 4.12 7.22 -9.03
C THR A 99 3.11 8.38 -8.97
N LEU A 100 1.87 8.06 -8.57
CA LEU A 100 0.83 9.06 -8.29
C LEU A 100 0.75 9.36 -6.79
N HIS A 101 0.24 10.54 -6.45
CA HIS A 101 0.01 10.94 -5.06
C HIS A 101 -1.49 11.11 -4.79
N PRO A 102 -2.08 10.35 -3.86
CA PRO A 102 -1.44 9.36 -2.97
C PRO A 102 -1.06 8.02 -3.68
N PRO A 103 0.04 7.35 -3.26
CA PRO A 103 0.51 6.11 -3.87
C PRO A 103 -0.26 4.90 -3.34
N LEU A 104 -1.56 4.84 -3.63
CA LEU A 104 -2.41 3.71 -3.21
C LEU A 104 -2.46 2.68 -4.33
N SER A 105 -2.07 1.44 -4.07
CA SER A 105 -1.97 0.38 -5.09
C SER A 105 -3.20 0.26 -6.02
N PRO A 106 -4.47 0.19 -5.55
CA PRO A 106 -5.62 0.12 -6.46
C PRO A 106 -5.77 1.37 -7.34
N LEU A 107 -5.44 2.55 -6.82
CA LEU A 107 -5.46 3.80 -7.57
C LEU A 107 -4.36 3.80 -8.65
N VAL A 108 -3.12 3.49 -8.26
CA VAL A 108 -1.96 3.54 -9.16
C VAL A 108 -2.04 2.44 -10.21
N TRP A 109 -2.28 1.17 -9.83
CA TRP A 109 -2.40 0.07 -10.78
C TRP A 109 -3.54 0.28 -11.78
N THR A 110 -4.70 0.79 -11.34
CA THR A 110 -5.78 1.11 -12.28
C THR A 110 -5.38 2.24 -13.23
N SER A 111 -4.68 3.27 -12.75
CA SER A 111 -4.11 4.32 -13.62
C SER A 111 -3.10 3.76 -14.61
N MET A 112 -2.22 2.84 -14.19
CA MET A 112 -1.26 2.18 -15.07
C MET A 112 -1.95 1.38 -16.18
N LEU A 113 -2.97 0.61 -15.83
CA LEU A 113 -3.66 -0.34 -16.71
C LEU A 113 -4.76 0.30 -17.57
N THR A 114 -5.20 1.51 -17.23
CA THR A 114 -6.13 2.30 -18.07
C THR A 114 -5.40 3.41 -18.84
N GLY A 115 -4.25 3.86 -18.34
CA GLY A 115 -3.54 5.04 -18.82
C GLY A 115 -4.28 6.34 -18.57
N THR A 116 -5.27 6.36 -17.67
CA THR A 116 -6.11 7.53 -17.40
C THR A 116 -5.86 8.08 -15.99
N SER A 117 -6.42 9.24 -15.68
CA SER A 117 -6.38 9.80 -14.32
C SER A 117 -7.29 9.00 -13.37
N PRO A 118 -6.96 8.90 -12.07
CA PRO A 118 -7.90 8.39 -11.06
C PRO A 118 -9.25 9.11 -11.03
N LEU A 119 -9.26 10.40 -11.37
CA LEU A 119 -10.49 11.17 -11.46
C LEU A 119 -11.42 10.66 -12.58
N ASP A 120 -10.86 10.08 -13.64
CA ASP A 120 -11.59 9.52 -14.78
C ASP A 120 -12.01 8.08 -14.53
N HIS A 121 -11.09 7.23 -14.07
CA HIS A 121 -11.38 5.81 -13.86
C HIS A 121 -12.16 5.53 -12.57
N ARG A 122 -12.17 6.45 -11.61
CA ARG A 122 -12.96 6.44 -10.35
C ARG A 122 -12.57 5.40 -9.29
N ILE A 123 -11.45 4.71 -9.49
CA ILE A 123 -10.82 3.87 -8.46
C ILE A 123 -9.91 4.77 -7.63
N LEU A 124 -10.40 5.18 -6.47
CA LEU A 124 -9.82 6.28 -5.68
C LEU A 124 -9.34 5.86 -4.29
N ASP A 125 -9.60 4.62 -3.88
CA ASP A 125 -9.32 4.12 -2.55
C ASP A 125 -9.27 2.59 -2.55
N PHE A 126 -8.77 1.99 -1.47
CA PHE A 126 -8.81 0.54 -1.26
C PHE A 126 -10.21 -0.01 -1.05
N LEU A 127 -11.11 0.83 -0.54
CA LEU A 127 -12.42 0.42 -0.07
C LEU A 127 -13.55 1.18 -0.78
N ARG A 128 -14.69 0.51 -0.87
CA ARG A 128 -15.98 1.09 -1.19
C ARG A 128 -17.02 0.71 -0.14
N VAL A 129 -18.18 1.33 -0.21
CA VAL A 129 -19.39 0.92 0.49
C VAL A 129 -20.20 0.05 -0.45
N ASN A 130 -20.43 -1.20 -0.08
CA ASN A 130 -21.29 -2.11 -0.83
C ASN A 130 -22.70 -1.51 -0.92
N PRO A 131 -23.27 -1.34 -2.12
CA PRO A 131 -24.57 -0.68 -2.30
C PRO A 131 -25.74 -1.48 -1.68
N ALA A 132 -25.62 -2.80 -1.59
CA ALA A 132 -26.66 -3.69 -1.04
C ALA A 132 -26.54 -3.84 0.48
N THR A 133 -25.35 -4.16 1.00
CA THR A 133 -25.17 -4.44 2.43
C THR A 133 -24.89 -3.19 3.25
N ARG A 134 -24.48 -2.09 2.60
CA ARG A 134 -24.04 -0.83 3.22
C ARG A 134 -22.80 -0.97 4.10
N GLN A 135 -22.17 -2.15 4.08
CA GLN A 135 -20.88 -2.41 4.72
C GLN A 135 -19.74 -2.00 3.80
N ARG A 136 -18.55 -1.84 4.37
CA ARG A 136 -17.36 -1.60 3.55
C ARG A 136 -16.85 -2.90 3.00
N GLU A 137 -16.39 -2.85 1.77
CA GLU A 137 -15.70 -3.94 1.10
C GLU A 137 -14.55 -3.38 0.28
N PRO A 138 -13.55 -4.21 -0.05
CA PRO A 138 -12.54 -3.84 -1.03
C PRO A 138 -13.14 -3.40 -2.35
N ILE A 139 -12.46 -2.46 -2.98
CA ILE A 139 -12.88 -1.89 -4.26
C ILE A 139 -13.02 -2.98 -5.34
N THR A 140 -14.05 -2.85 -6.17
CA THR A 140 -14.47 -3.85 -7.17
C THR A 140 -14.42 -3.29 -8.59
N SER A 141 -14.50 -4.17 -9.58
CA SER A 141 -14.42 -3.83 -11.01
C SER A 141 -15.59 -2.97 -11.51
N ASP A 142 -16.77 -3.07 -10.89
CA ASP A 142 -17.97 -2.28 -11.25
C ASP A 142 -17.89 -0.78 -10.88
N GLU A 143 -16.86 -0.39 -10.14
CA GLU A 143 -16.56 1.03 -9.89
C GLU A 143 -15.78 1.68 -11.04
N ARG A 144 -15.04 0.89 -11.84
CA ARG A 144 -14.18 1.41 -12.90
C ARG A 144 -15.00 1.90 -14.09
N ARG A 145 -14.76 3.15 -14.54
CA ARG A 145 -15.58 3.82 -15.57
C ARG A 145 -14.98 3.90 -16.97
N VAL A 146 -13.74 3.44 -17.14
CA VAL A 146 -12.97 3.57 -18.39
C VAL A 146 -12.29 2.24 -18.69
N PRO A 147 -12.07 1.84 -19.96
CA PRO A 147 -11.47 0.56 -20.29
C PRO A 147 -10.04 0.43 -19.75
N ALA A 148 -9.67 -0.78 -19.36
CA ALA A 148 -8.30 -1.16 -19.07
C ALA A 148 -7.69 -1.87 -20.29
N ILE A 149 -6.38 -2.10 -20.27
CA ILE A 149 -5.63 -2.62 -21.41
C ILE A 149 -6.16 -3.96 -21.92
N TRP A 150 -6.69 -4.83 -21.04
CA TRP A 150 -7.33 -6.08 -21.46
C TRP A 150 -8.66 -5.87 -22.20
N ASN A 151 -9.44 -4.85 -21.83
CA ASN A 151 -10.65 -4.50 -22.56
C ASN A 151 -10.28 -3.90 -23.93
N MET A 152 -9.27 -3.01 -23.98
CA MET A 152 -8.78 -2.41 -25.22
C MET A 152 -8.25 -3.46 -26.20
N ALA A 153 -7.45 -4.41 -25.71
CA ALA A 153 -6.93 -5.52 -26.51
C ALA A 153 -8.05 -6.46 -26.97
N SER A 154 -9.00 -6.80 -26.09
CA SER A 154 -10.15 -7.64 -26.45
C SER A 154 -11.01 -6.99 -27.55
N ALA A 155 -11.27 -5.68 -27.44
CA ALA A 155 -11.99 -4.91 -28.46
C ALA A 155 -11.23 -4.88 -29.81
N ALA A 156 -9.91 -5.01 -29.80
CA ALA A 156 -9.09 -5.16 -31.00
C ALA A 156 -9.02 -6.62 -31.52
N GLY A 157 -9.84 -7.53 -30.99
CA GLY A 157 -9.85 -8.95 -31.35
C GLY A 157 -8.63 -9.73 -30.85
N LYS A 158 -7.79 -9.15 -29.98
CA LYS A 158 -6.60 -9.79 -29.41
C LYS A 158 -6.99 -10.71 -28.27
N ARG A 159 -6.31 -11.86 -28.15
CA ARG A 159 -6.51 -12.79 -27.04
C ARG A 159 -5.74 -12.32 -25.80
N VAL A 160 -6.39 -12.30 -24.64
CA VAL A 160 -5.79 -11.81 -23.39
C VAL A 160 -5.72 -12.86 -22.29
N GLY A 161 -4.82 -12.65 -21.33
CA GLY A 161 -4.86 -13.23 -19.99
C GLY A 161 -4.57 -12.12 -18.98
N ALA A 162 -5.46 -11.88 -18.02
CA ALA A 162 -5.28 -10.89 -16.97
C ALA A 162 -5.48 -11.53 -15.59
N LEU A 163 -4.49 -11.43 -14.71
CA LEU A 163 -4.44 -12.21 -13.47
C LEU A 163 -4.05 -11.37 -12.26
N GLY A 164 -4.94 -11.32 -11.27
CA GLY A 164 -4.64 -10.91 -9.89
C GLY A 164 -4.60 -9.41 -9.59
N PHE A 165 -4.79 -8.54 -10.59
CA PHE A 165 -4.75 -7.08 -10.41
C PHE A 165 -5.93 -6.54 -9.60
N TRP A 166 -5.69 -5.47 -8.83
CA TRP A 166 -6.72 -4.76 -8.06
C TRP A 166 -7.96 -4.40 -8.85
N ALA A 167 -9.12 -4.40 -8.17
CA ALA A 167 -10.41 -3.98 -8.74
C ALA A 167 -10.80 -4.78 -9.99
N THR A 168 -10.50 -6.08 -10.00
CA THR A 168 -10.88 -7.01 -11.09
C THR A 168 -11.97 -8.00 -10.67
N TYR A 169 -12.44 -7.93 -9.43
CA TYR A 169 -13.59 -8.69 -8.95
C TYR A 169 -14.90 -7.89 -9.07
N PRO A 170 -16.00 -8.49 -9.58
CA PRO A 170 -16.06 -9.79 -10.25
C PRO A 170 -15.29 -9.78 -11.58
N ALA A 171 -14.81 -10.96 -12.00
CA ALA A 171 -14.05 -11.13 -13.22
C ALA A 171 -14.86 -10.70 -14.45
N GLU A 172 -14.26 -9.82 -15.26
CA GLU A 172 -14.90 -9.21 -16.41
C GLU A 172 -14.86 -10.11 -17.66
N PRO A 173 -15.87 -10.00 -18.55
CA PRO A 173 -15.80 -10.59 -19.88
C PRO A 173 -14.64 -10.01 -20.70
N VAL A 174 -13.80 -10.88 -21.24
CA VAL A 174 -12.66 -10.55 -22.12
C VAL A 174 -12.55 -11.57 -23.26
N ASN A 175 -11.78 -11.26 -24.30
CA ASN A 175 -11.43 -12.25 -25.32
C ASN A 175 -10.26 -13.11 -24.80
N GLY A 176 -10.54 -14.06 -23.90
CA GLY A 176 -9.52 -14.90 -23.27
C GLY A 176 -9.80 -15.13 -21.79
N LEU A 177 -8.79 -14.94 -20.95
CA LEU A 177 -8.84 -15.25 -19.52
C LEU A 177 -8.80 -13.99 -18.66
N MET A 178 -9.67 -13.91 -17.65
CA MET A 178 -9.57 -12.98 -16.52
C MET A 178 -9.65 -13.79 -15.23
N ILE A 179 -8.66 -13.63 -14.36
CA ILE A 179 -8.68 -14.14 -12.98
C ILE A 179 -8.60 -12.95 -12.05
N SER A 180 -9.67 -12.74 -11.29
CA SER A 180 -9.76 -11.64 -10.36
C SER A 180 -8.78 -11.78 -9.19
N ASP A 181 -8.52 -10.65 -8.57
CA ASP A 181 -7.76 -10.50 -7.34
C ASP A 181 -8.34 -11.20 -6.11
N ARG A 182 -9.63 -11.53 -6.13
CA ARG A 182 -10.31 -12.32 -5.08
C ARG A 182 -10.08 -13.83 -5.19
N LEU A 183 -9.30 -14.32 -6.15
CA LEU A 183 -8.88 -15.73 -6.14
C LEU A 183 -8.03 -16.05 -4.90
N PHE A 184 -7.10 -15.17 -4.53
CA PHE A 184 -6.27 -15.36 -3.34
C PHE A 184 -5.68 -14.07 -2.77
N THR A 185 -5.19 -13.18 -3.65
CA THR A 185 -4.47 -11.93 -3.30
C THR A 185 -5.13 -11.24 -2.13
N PHE A 186 -6.45 -11.07 -2.19
CA PHE A 186 -7.17 -10.29 -1.21
C PHE A 186 -8.11 -11.10 -0.33
N LEU A 187 -7.92 -12.41 -0.18
CA LEU A 187 -8.53 -13.17 0.91
C LEU A 187 -7.61 -13.05 2.12
N TYR A 188 -8.03 -12.64 3.31
CA TYR A 188 -7.12 -12.54 4.47
C TYR A 188 -6.83 -13.89 5.10
N SER A 189 -7.84 -14.72 5.31
CA SER A 189 -7.60 -16.13 5.60
C SER A 189 -7.39 -16.92 4.30
N GLU A 190 -6.82 -18.12 4.39
CA GLU A 190 -6.76 -19.08 3.27
C GLU A 190 -8.12 -19.77 3.08
N THR A 191 -9.17 -18.98 2.92
CA THR A 191 -10.54 -19.45 2.68
C THR A 191 -10.79 -19.71 1.20
N ALA A 192 -11.92 -20.37 0.92
CA ALA A 192 -12.36 -20.55 -0.46
C ALA A 192 -12.67 -19.19 -1.10
N PRO A 193 -12.25 -18.96 -2.36
CA PRO A 193 -12.58 -17.73 -3.07
C PRO A 193 -14.09 -17.60 -3.31
N PRO A 194 -14.63 -16.38 -3.39
CA PRO A 194 -16.03 -16.17 -3.74
C PRO A 194 -16.32 -16.65 -5.18
N PRO A 195 -17.61 -16.81 -5.56
CA PRO A 195 -17.97 -17.03 -6.96
C PRO A 195 -17.59 -15.83 -7.83
N ASP A 196 -17.56 -16.04 -9.16
CA ASP A 196 -17.28 -15.01 -10.18
C ASP A 196 -15.84 -14.46 -10.14
N VAL A 197 -14.88 -15.26 -9.64
CA VAL A 197 -13.45 -14.91 -9.61
C VAL A 197 -12.71 -15.19 -10.91
N VAL A 198 -13.33 -15.87 -11.87
CA VAL A 198 -12.74 -16.18 -13.16
C VAL A 198 -13.73 -16.01 -14.31
N TYR A 199 -13.23 -15.54 -15.44
CA TYR A 199 -13.90 -15.56 -16.72
C TYR A 199 -12.99 -16.20 -17.79
N PRO A 200 -13.54 -17.04 -18.69
CA PRO A 200 -14.91 -17.57 -18.67
C PRO A 200 -15.16 -18.54 -17.50
N ALA A 201 -16.42 -18.68 -17.11
CA ALA A 201 -16.80 -19.43 -15.90
C ALA A 201 -16.51 -20.94 -15.97
N ASP A 202 -16.33 -21.50 -17.17
CA ASP A 202 -15.94 -22.90 -17.38
C ASP A 202 -14.48 -23.20 -17.00
N LEU A 203 -13.65 -22.16 -16.80
CA LEU A 203 -12.29 -22.30 -16.28
C LEU A 203 -12.22 -22.35 -14.74
N GLN A 204 -13.35 -22.29 -14.03
CA GLN A 204 -13.40 -22.32 -12.56
C GLN A 204 -12.59 -23.48 -11.96
N ASP A 205 -12.82 -24.71 -12.43
CA ASP A 205 -12.16 -25.89 -11.87
C ASP A 205 -10.64 -25.85 -12.12
N TRP A 206 -10.21 -25.40 -13.31
CA TRP A 206 -8.80 -25.23 -13.64
C TRP A 206 -8.12 -24.18 -12.75
N THR A 207 -8.81 -23.08 -12.48
CA THR A 207 -8.34 -22.00 -11.60
C THR A 207 -8.21 -22.46 -10.15
N ILE A 208 -9.20 -23.17 -9.61
CA ILE A 208 -9.15 -23.70 -8.24
C ILE A 208 -8.06 -24.76 -8.09
N GLU A 209 -7.87 -25.61 -9.09
CA GLU A 209 -6.78 -26.58 -9.12
C GLU A 209 -5.40 -25.90 -9.16
N GLY A 210 -5.29 -24.73 -9.81
CA GLY A 210 -4.10 -23.87 -9.72
C GLY A 210 -3.82 -23.34 -8.32
N LEU A 211 -4.84 -22.83 -7.64
CA LEU A 211 -4.73 -22.39 -6.24
C LEU A 211 -4.27 -23.55 -5.34
N ARG A 212 -4.85 -24.74 -5.51
CA ARG A 212 -4.46 -25.94 -4.73
C ARG A 212 -2.99 -26.31 -4.93
N ARG A 213 -2.46 -26.18 -6.14
CA ARG A 213 -1.02 -26.40 -6.39
C ARG A 213 -0.17 -25.32 -5.72
N ALA A 214 -0.55 -24.05 -5.83
CA ALA A 214 0.19 -22.95 -5.23
C ALA A 214 0.30 -23.06 -3.71
N GLN A 215 -0.67 -23.69 -3.04
CA GLN A 215 -0.61 -23.95 -1.59
C GLN A 215 0.62 -24.75 -1.16
N SER A 216 1.23 -25.57 -2.04
CA SER A 216 2.47 -26.28 -1.71
C SER A 216 3.67 -25.36 -1.55
N ALA A 217 3.64 -24.15 -2.11
CA ALA A 217 4.69 -23.14 -1.91
C ALA A 217 4.79 -22.67 -0.45
N GLY A 218 3.71 -22.87 0.32
CA GLY A 218 3.65 -22.58 1.74
C GLY A 218 4.01 -23.76 2.65
N ASP A 219 4.56 -24.85 2.12
CA ASP A 219 4.91 -26.02 2.92
C ASP A 219 6.18 -25.81 3.77
N TYR A 220 6.39 -26.71 4.74
CA TYR A 220 7.55 -26.62 5.64
C TYR A 220 8.88 -26.60 4.89
N ALA A 221 9.02 -27.38 3.81
CA ALA A 221 10.27 -27.45 3.05
C ALA A 221 10.60 -26.12 2.37
N SER A 222 9.59 -25.49 1.77
CA SER A 222 9.69 -24.18 1.13
C SER A 222 10.06 -23.08 2.13
N LEU A 223 9.40 -23.05 3.29
CA LEU A 223 9.73 -22.07 4.33
C LEU A 223 11.10 -22.33 4.97
N LYS A 224 11.46 -23.59 5.23
CA LYS A 224 12.77 -23.96 5.78
C LYS A 224 13.93 -23.48 4.90
N ALA A 225 13.74 -23.49 3.59
CA ALA A 225 14.75 -23.00 2.64
C ALA A 225 15.01 -21.49 2.76
N MET A 226 14.00 -20.70 3.16
CA MET A 226 14.13 -19.25 3.38
C MET A 226 14.40 -18.88 4.84
N LEU A 227 14.07 -19.78 5.77
CA LEU A 227 14.23 -19.62 7.22
C LEU A 227 15.00 -20.82 7.78
N PRO A 228 16.34 -20.87 7.67
CA PRO A 228 17.13 -22.04 8.07
C PRO A 228 16.99 -22.44 9.55
N TRP A 229 16.59 -21.51 10.43
CA TRP A 229 16.35 -21.77 11.86
C TRP A 229 14.97 -22.38 12.15
N LEU A 230 14.03 -22.33 11.20
CA LEU A 230 12.66 -22.79 11.39
C LEU A 230 12.66 -24.32 11.55
N ASP A 231 12.09 -24.84 12.64
CA ASP A 231 11.88 -26.27 12.81
C ASP A 231 10.41 -26.63 12.54
N ARG A 232 10.12 -27.93 12.48
CA ARG A 232 8.78 -28.42 12.14
C ARG A 232 7.72 -27.96 13.15
N ALA A 233 8.05 -27.97 14.45
CA ALA A 233 7.11 -27.58 15.49
C ALA A 233 6.71 -26.10 15.36
N ARG A 234 7.70 -25.21 15.18
CA ARG A 234 7.46 -23.78 14.97
C ARG A 234 6.73 -23.48 13.67
N TYR A 235 6.97 -24.29 12.62
CA TYR A 235 6.18 -24.20 11.40
C TYR A 235 4.72 -24.57 11.64
N ASP A 236 4.45 -25.70 12.31
CA ASP A 236 3.09 -26.14 12.58
C ASP A 236 2.35 -25.12 13.48
N GLU A 237 3.04 -24.52 14.46
CA GLU A 237 2.52 -23.41 15.27
C GLU A 237 2.18 -22.19 14.40
N ALA A 238 3.09 -21.78 13.52
CA ALA A 238 2.87 -20.63 12.64
C ALA A 238 1.74 -20.88 11.63
N ALA A 239 1.63 -22.09 11.08
CA ALA A 239 0.60 -22.49 10.13
C ALA A 239 -0.80 -22.55 10.78
N ALA A 240 -0.88 -22.67 12.10
CA ALA A 240 -2.13 -22.62 12.85
C ALA A 240 -2.61 -21.20 13.18
N ILE A 241 -1.81 -20.16 12.89
CA ILE A 241 -2.17 -18.77 13.20
C ILE A 241 -3.27 -18.31 12.23
N THR A 242 -4.39 -17.83 12.80
CA THR A 242 -5.54 -17.35 12.02
C THR A 242 -5.27 -16.03 11.30
N ASP A 243 -4.57 -15.09 11.94
CA ASP A 243 -4.08 -13.86 11.31
C ASP A 243 -2.73 -14.14 10.64
N PRO A 244 -2.66 -14.29 9.32
CA PRO A 244 -1.41 -14.67 8.68
C PRO A 244 -0.33 -13.60 8.82
N TYR A 245 -0.67 -12.32 9.03
CA TYR A 245 0.30 -11.25 9.14
C TYR A 245 0.70 -10.94 10.59
N ALA A 246 0.09 -11.61 11.58
CA ALA A 246 0.46 -11.47 12.99
C ALA A 246 1.85 -12.07 13.33
N HIS A 247 2.41 -12.90 12.45
CA HIS A 247 3.71 -13.55 12.68
C HIS A 247 4.51 -13.69 11.38
N PRO A 248 5.82 -13.36 11.36
CA PRO A 248 6.62 -13.36 10.13
C PRO A 248 6.62 -14.70 9.36
N VAL A 249 6.64 -15.83 10.06
CA VAL A 249 6.63 -17.16 9.42
C VAL A 249 5.29 -17.41 8.70
N SER A 250 4.17 -17.07 9.35
CA SER A 250 2.84 -17.23 8.73
C SER A 250 2.66 -16.25 7.56
N ALA A 251 3.22 -15.05 7.69
CA ALA A 251 3.15 -14.02 6.67
C ALA A 251 3.94 -14.47 5.43
N LEU A 252 5.17 -14.98 5.60
CA LEU A 252 5.97 -15.51 4.51
C LEU A 252 5.27 -16.67 3.81
N ARG A 253 4.66 -17.59 4.57
CA ARG A 253 3.89 -18.71 4.00
C ARG A 253 2.83 -18.21 3.03
N ARG A 254 2.01 -17.27 3.49
CA ARG A 254 0.95 -16.68 2.71
C ARG A 254 1.48 -15.96 1.46
N ILE A 255 2.53 -15.15 1.63
CA ILE A 255 3.14 -14.40 0.53
C ILE A 255 3.63 -15.34 -0.58
N LEU A 256 4.22 -16.48 -0.23
CA LEU A 256 4.69 -17.46 -1.23
C LEU A 256 3.54 -18.09 -2.01
N ILE A 257 2.45 -18.45 -1.33
CA ILE A 257 1.25 -19.00 -1.99
C ILE A 257 0.64 -17.96 -2.95
N GLU A 258 0.57 -16.71 -2.51
CA GLU A 258 0.05 -15.58 -3.29
C GLU A 258 0.89 -15.31 -4.54
N THR A 259 2.21 -15.34 -4.42
CA THR A 259 3.12 -15.20 -5.56
C THR A 259 2.98 -16.34 -6.55
N GLU A 260 2.85 -17.57 -6.06
CA GLU A 260 2.81 -18.77 -6.93
C GLU A 260 1.47 -18.96 -7.64
N VAL A 261 0.33 -18.61 -7.03
CA VAL A 261 -0.98 -18.86 -7.66
C VAL A 261 -1.13 -18.13 -8.99
N TYR A 262 -0.85 -16.83 -9.06
CA TYR A 262 -0.98 -16.08 -10.30
C TYR A 262 0.18 -16.32 -11.25
N SER A 263 1.39 -16.57 -10.72
CA SER A 263 2.56 -16.87 -11.55
C SER A 263 2.42 -18.22 -12.26
N ASP A 264 2.03 -19.30 -11.58
CA ASP A 264 1.81 -20.62 -12.18
C ASP A 264 0.66 -20.60 -13.19
N LEU A 265 -0.47 -19.99 -12.83
CA LEU A 265 -1.64 -19.88 -13.72
C LEU A 265 -1.29 -19.08 -14.99
N GLY A 266 -0.56 -17.97 -14.85
CA GLY A 266 -0.11 -17.14 -15.98
C GLY A 266 0.86 -17.89 -16.90
N LEU A 267 1.84 -18.60 -16.33
CA LEU A 267 2.81 -19.41 -17.10
C LEU A 267 2.11 -20.53 -17.90
N ARG A 268 1.13 -21.22 -17.29
CA ARG A 268 0.36 -22.28 -17.95
C ARG A 268 -0.52 -21.71 -19.07
N TRP A 269 -1.26 -20.63 -18.80
CA TRP A 269 -2.06 -19.98 -19.82
C TRP A 269 -1.21 -19.53 -21.01
N LEU A 270 -0.03 -18.96 -20.75
CA LEU A 270 0.92 -18.56 -21.78
C LEU A 270 1.39 -19.73 -22.63
N ALA A 271 1.80 -20.83 -22.00
CA ALA A 271 2.30 -22.02 -22.68
C ALA A 271 1.23 -22.64 -23.59
N ASP A 272 -0.01 -22.75 -23.09
CA ASP A 272 -1.08 -23.47 -23.77
C ASP A 272 -1.79 -22.61 -24.84
N HIS A 273 -1.99 -21.31 -24.56
CA HIS A 273 -2.90 -20.46 -25.35
C HIS A 273 -2.20 -19.35 -26.14
N LYS A 274 -0.94 -19.04 -25.81
CA LYS A 274 -0.10 -18.02 -26.48
C LYS A 274 -0.85 -16.70 -26.71
N PRO A 275 -1.42 -16.08 -25.65
CA PRO A 275 -2.22 -14.87 -25.78
C PRO A 275 -1.40 -13.73 -26.40
N ASP A 276 -2.09 -12.78 -27.02
CA ASP A 276 -1.48 -11.55 -27.54
C ASP A 276 -1.07 -10.60 -26.41
N LEU A 277 -1.80 -10.63 -25.29
CA LEU A 277 -1.47 -9.92 -24.07
C LEU A 277 -1.61 -10.85 -22.87
N LEU A 278 -0.54 -11.00 -22.09
CA LEU A 278 -0.61 -11.56 -20.76
C LEU A 278 -0.21 -10.48 -19.76
N VAL A 279 -1.07 -10.21 -18.77
CA VAL A 279 -0.74 -9.36 -17.63
C VAL A 279 -0.87 -10.16 -16.34
N VAL A 280 0.20 -10.20 -15.53
CA VAL A 280 0.25 -10.93 -14.25
C VAL A 280 0.74 -10.01 -13.16
N TYR A 281 0.01 -9.97 -12.04
CA TYR A 281 0.37 -9.18 -10.87
C TYR A 281 1.01 -10.06 -9.79
N ILE A 282 2.13 -9.61 -9.26
CA ILE A 282 2.84 -10.22 -8.13
C ILE A 282 2.88 -9.19 -6.99
N GLN A 283 1.96 -9.32 -6.03
CA GLN A 283 1.91 -8.45 -4.84
C GLN A 283 3.08 -8.71 -3.87
N GLY A 284 3.60 -9.94 -3.85
CA GLY A 284 4.46 -10.38 -2.75
C GLY A 284 5.75 -9.56 -2.57
N THR A 285 6.22 -8.84 -3.59
CA THR A 285 7.37 -7.92 -3.46
C THR A 285 7.11 -6.78 -2.47
N ASP A 286 5.93 -6.16 -2.48
CA ASP A 286 5.52 -5.14 -1.51
C ASP A 286 5.20 -5.78 -0.15
N SER A 287 4.54 -6.95 -0.13
CA SER A 287 4.23 -7.63 1.13
C SER A 287 5.49 -8.06 1.90
N ILE A 288 6.55 -8.48 1.20
CA ILE A 288 7.87 -8.72 1.81
C ILE A 288 8.48 -7.41 2.30
N GLY A 289 8.23 -6.29 1.62
CA GLY A 289 8.57 -4.96 2.11
C GLY A 289 7.96 -4.70 3.49
N HIS A 290 6.64 -4.77 3.62
CA HIS A 290 5.97 -4.46 4.89
C HIS A 290 6.37 -5.39 6.04
N VAL A 291 6.55 -6.67 5.75
CA VAL A 291 6.83 -7.67 6.79
C VAL A 291 8.32 -7.77 7.11
N PHE A 292 9.20 -7.66 6.10
CA PHE A 292 10.62 -7.99 6.23
C PHE A 292 11.60 -6.85 5.96
N ALA A 293 11.19 -5.72 5.39
CA ALA A 293 12.07 -4.56 5.28
C ALA A 293 12.63 -4.06 6.63
N PRO A 294 11.92 -4.15 7.78
CA PRO A 294 12.52 -3.81 9.08
C PRO A 294 13.75 -4.68 9.42
N TYR A 295 13.76 -5.95 9.02
CA TYR A 295 14.86 -6.88 9.29
C TYR A 295 15.97 -6.83 8.23
N ALA A 296 15.76 -6.15 7.11
CA ALA A 296 16.74 -6.07 6.03
C ALA A 296 18.05 -5.39 6.51
N PRO A 297 19.23 -5.82 6.01
CA PRO A 297 20.49 -5.15 6.30
C PRO A 297 20.53 -3.70 5.79
N PRO A 298 21.15 -2.75 6.54
CA PRO A 298 21.80 -2.92 7.85
C PRO A 298 20.79 -3.05 9.01
N ARG A 299 21.15 -3.69 10.13
CA ARG A 299 20.22 -3.84 11.28
C ARG A 299 19.82 -2.48 11.88
N GLN A 300 18.52 -2.22 12.04
CA GLN A 300 18.02 -1.06 12.78
C GLN A 300 18.15 -1.27 14.29
N SER A 301 18.34 -0.18 15.06
CA SER A 301 18.46 -0.24 16.52
C SER A 301 17.20 -0.75 17.22
N SER A 302 16.03 -0.60 16.59
CA SER A 302 14.73 -1.09 17.05
C SER A 302 14.53 -2.60 16.88
N VAL A 303 15.40 -3.27 16.11
CA VAL A 303 15.30 -4.71 15.82
C VAL A 303 16.30 -5.47 16.67
N SER A 304 15.84 -6.52 17.38
CA SER A 304 16.71 -7.36 18.22
C SER A 304 17.76 -8.10 17.37
N ALA A 305 18.89 -8.47 17.98
CA ALA A 305 19.92 -9.24 17.29
C ALA A 305 19.40 -10.62 16.84
N ASP A 306 18.55 -11.25 17.65
CA ASP A 306 17.96 -12.55 17.36
C ASP A 306 16.97 -12.48 16.19
N ASP A 307 16.09 -11.49 16.16
CA ASP A 307 15.14 -11.32 15.05
C ASP A 307 15.87 -10.97 13.76
N PHE A 308 16.90 -10.11 13.84
CA PHE A 308 17.74 -9.83 12.69
C PHE A 308 18.42 -11.09 12.16
N ALA A 309 18.99 -11.93 13.03
CA ALA A 309 19.61 -13.20 12.62
C ALA A 309 18.61 -14.18 11.99
N ARG A 310 17.35 -14.16 12.45
CA ARG A 310 16.28 -15.02 11.92
C ARG A 310 15.74 -14.56 10.57
N TYR A 311 15.60 -13.26 10.35
CA TYR A 311 14.76 -12.74 9.27
C TYR A 311 15.50 -11.90 8.21
N SER A 312 16.73 -11.45 8.48
CA SER A 312 17.46 -10.55 7.56
C SER A 312 17.73 -11.14 6.17
N GLY A 313 17.81 -12.47 6.04
CA GLY A 313 17.99 -13.16 4.76
C GLY A 313 16.72 -13.35 3.93
N VAL A 314 15.53 -13.18 4.53
CA VAL A 314 14.25 -13.47 3.88
C VAL A 314 14.03 -12.66 2.60
N PRO A 315 14.27 -11.32 2.58
CA PRO A 315 14.12 -10.55 1.35
C PRO A 315 14.95 -11.12 0.18
N ALA A 316 16.24 -11.41 0.40
CA ALA A 316 17.11 -11.94 -0.66
C ALA A 316 16.62 -13.31 -1.16
N HIS A 317 16.20 -14.21 -0.27
CA HIS A 317 15.65 -15.51 -0.65
C HIS A 317 14.35 -15.40 -1.46
N TYR A 318 13.48 -14.47 -1.08
CA TYR A 318 12.23 -14.20 -1.79
C TYR A 318 12.49 -13.58 -3.18
N PHE A 319 13.36 -12.57 -3.29
CA PHE A 319 13.68 -11.96 -4.58
C PHE A 319 14.42 -12.94 -5.52
N ALA A 320 15.25 -13.85 -4.99
CA ALA A 320 15.79 -14.97 -5.76
C ALA A 320 14.70 -15.94 -6.26
N HIS A 321 13.63 -16.12 -5.49
CA HIS A 321 12.47 -16.91 -5.92
C HIS A 321 11.70 -16.21 -7.05
N VAL A 322 11.45 -14.90 -6.94
CA VAL A 322 10.89 -14.08 -8.01
C VAL A 322 11.76 -14.16 -9.27
N ASP A 323 13.10 -14.08 -9.15
CA ASP A 323 14.02 -14.19 -10.29
C ASP A 323 13.88 -15.52 -11.05
N ARG A 324 13.67 -16.63 -10.33
CA ARG A 324 13.37 -17.94 -10.94
C ARG A 324 12.04 -17.96 -11.69
N ILE A 325 11.03 -17.23 -11.21
CA ILE A 325 9.76 -17.04 -11.93
C ILE A 325 9.99 -16.21 -13.19
N LEU A 326 10.75 -15.12 -13.09
CA LEU A 326 11.13 -14.29 -14.24
C LEU A 326 11.87 -15.09 -15.31
N GLU A 327 12.69 -16.06 -14.92
CA GLU A 327 13.39 -16.93 -15.88
C GLU A 327 12.40 -17.79 -16.69
N LYS A 328 11.37 -18.32 -16.06
CA LYS A 328 10.31 -19.08 -16.76
C LYS A 328 9.58 -18.19 -17.77
N TYR A 329 9.24 -16.95 -17.37
CA TYR A 329 8.61 -15.99 -18.29
C TYR A 329 9.54 -15.55 -19.41
N ARG A 330 10.83 -15.28 -19.13
CA ARG A 330 11.84 -14.95 -20.14
C ARG A 330 11.99 -16.07 -21.16
N ALA A 331 12.06 -17.32 -20.71
CA ALA A 331 12.16 -18.48 -21.59
C ALA A 331 10.93 -18.62 -22.49
N LEU A 332 9.72 -18.46 -21.93
CA LEU A 332 8.49 -18.49 -22.72
C LEU A 332 8.42 -17.32 -23.71
N ALA A 333 8.71 -16.09 -23.26
CA ALA A 333 8.76 -14.90 -24.12
C ALA A 333 9.71 -15.09 -25.30
N GLN A 334 10.88 -15.67 -25.05
CA GLN A 334 11.85 -16.01 -26.10
C GLN A 334 11.26 -17.01 -27.10
N SER A 335 10.62 -18.08 -26.61
CA SER A 335 10.05 -19.14 -27.45
C SER A 335 8.84 -18.68 -28.28
N THR A 336 8.06 -17.71 -27.79
CA THR A 336 6.86 -17.19 -28.44
C THR A 336 7.13 -15.92 -29.25
N GLY A 337 8.36 -15.39 -29.22
CA GLY A 337 8.71 -14.10 -29.82
C GLY A 337 7.95 -12.93 -29.19
N SER A 338 7.58 -13.04 -27.92
CA SER A 338 6.88 -11.99 -27.16
C SER A 338 7.87 -10.98 -26.58
N VAL A 339 7.41 -9.74 -26.42
CA VAL A 339 8.11 -8.74 -25.59
C VAL A 339 7.76 -9.01 -24.14
N LEU A 340 8.77 -9.11 -23.28
CA LEU A 340 8.61 -9.17 -21.82
C LEU A 340 8.78 -7.76 -21.25
N MET A 341 7.79 -7.32 -20.50
CA MET A 341 7.80 -6.06 -19.78
C MET A 341 7.64 -6.30 -18.27
N LEU A 342 8.45 -5.61 -17.47
CA LEU A 342 8.27 -5.52 -16.03
C LEU A 342 7.85 -4.09 -15.67
N GLY A 343 7.03 -3.94 -14.64
CA GLY A 343 6.66 -2.62 -14.11
C GLY A 343 6.29 -2.67 -12.64
N SER A 344 6.48 -1.55 -11.94
CA SER A 344 6.06 -1.34 -10.55
C SER A 344 5.30 -0.04 -10.39
N ASP A 345 4.33 -0.01 -9.49
CA ASP A 345 3.49 1.14 -9.16
C ASP A 345 4.22 2.17 -8.29
N HIS A 346 5.06 1.71 -7.37
CA HIS A 346 5.95 2.53 -6.55
C HIS A 346 7.21 1.73 -6.19
N GLY A 347 8.12 2.32 -5.41
CA GLY A 347 9.25 1.59 -4.83
C GLY A 347 9.12 1.45 -3.31
N PHE A 348 10.19 1.07 -2.65
CA PHE A 348 10.20 0.74 -1.23
C PHE A 348 11.56 1.07 -0.61
N THR A 349 11.56 1.55 0.64
CA THR A 349 12.76 1.93 1.37
C THR A 349 13.35 0.71 2.06
N TRP A 350 14.48 0.21 1.55
CA TRP A 350 15.12 -1.01 2.04
C TRP A 350 16.37 -0.79 2.90
N THR A 351 17.06 0.35 2.73
CA THR A 351 18.36 0.60 3.33
C THR A 351 18.33 1.82 4.26
N GLU A 352 18.91 2.94 3.83
CA GLU A 352 18.88 4.23 4.51
C GLU A 352 17.50 4.89 4.36
N GLY A 353 17.06 5.63 5.39
CA GLY A 353 15.76 6.30 5.38
C GLY A 353 14.57 5.46 5.84
N ARG A 354 14.77 4.17 6.18
CA ARG A 354 13.70 3.31 6.72
C ARG A 354 13.10 3.91 8.00
N PRO A 355 11.77 3.92 8.15
CA PRO A 355 11.11 4.34 9.39
C PRO A 355 11.67 3.61 10.63
N ALA A 356 11.81 4.33 11.75
CA ALA A 356 12.39 3.78 12.98
C ALA A 356 11.45 2.81 13.73
N GLY A 357 10.14 2.96 13.54
CA GLY A 357 9.12 2.07 14.10
C GLY A 357 8.64 1.04 13.07
N LEU A 358 8.32 -0.17 13.54
CA LEU A 358 7.70 -1.22 12.71
C LEU A 358 6.41 -0.71 12.06
N SER A 359 6.18 -1.08 10.80
CA SER A 359 4.86 -0.90 10.19
C SER A 359 3.84 -1.64 11.06
N SER A 360 2.95 -0.92 11.75
CA SER A 360 1.98 -1.53 12.66
C SER A 360 0.66 -0.79 12.62
N VAL A 361 -0.42 -1.55 12.84
CA VAL A 361 -1.83 -1.15 12.82
C VAL A 361 -2.15 0.15 13.59
N ALA A 362 -1.31 0.52 14.57
CA ALA A 362 -1.51 1.70 15.40
C ALA A 362 -1.31 3.02 14.66
N ASN A 363 -0.57 3.03 13.55
CA ASN A 363 -0.33 4.21 12.73
C ASN A 363 -0.38 3.76 11.27
N ALA A 364 -1.25 4.33 10.42
CA ALA A 364 -1.25 4.04 8.99
C ALA A 364 0.09 4.50 8.36
N THR A 365 1.12 3.64 8.44
CA THR A 365 2.51 3.96 8.09
C THR A 365 3.01 3.25 6.85
N ALA A 366 2.19 2.40 6.20
CA ALA A 366 2.60 1.66 5.00
C ALA A 366 3.25 2.60 3.96
N ALA A 367 2.60 3.73 3.69
CA ALA A 367 3.10 4.76 2.78
C ALA A 367 4.46 5.37 3.17
N ARG A 368 4.87 5.30 4.46
CA ARG A 368 6.20 5.80 4.91
C ARG A 368 7.35 4.90 4.47
N TRP A 369 7.03 3.65 4.14
CA TRP A 369 8.01 2.69 3.66
C TRP A 369 8.14 2.73 2.14
N HIS A 370 7.26 3.44 1.43
CA HIS A 370 7.26 3.52 -0.02
C HIS A 370 8.14 4.65 -0.54
N THR A 371 8.76 4.46 -1.71
CA THR A 371 9.48 5.51 -2.44
C THR A 371 8.63 5.97 -3.63
N GLU A 372 8.88 7.19 -4.11
CA GLU A 372 8.06 7.81 -5.17
C GLU A 372 8.29 7.21 -6.57
N ASN A 373 9.26 6.31 -6.72
CA ASN A 373 9.64 5.75 -8.01
C ASN A 373 9.57 4.23 -7.99
N GLY A 374 8.71 3.68 -8.85
CA GLY A 374 8.77 2.28 -9.24
C GLY A 374 9.79 2.06 -10.37
N ILE A 375 9.82 0.83 -10.88
CA ILE A 375 10.69 0.41 -11.98
C ILE A 375 9.91 0.15 -13.26
N TYR A 376 10.60 0.18 -14.39
CA TYR A 376 10.16 -0.55 -15.58
C TYR A 376 11.33 -1.19 -16.32
N LEU A 377 11.03 -2.25 -17.07
CA LEU A 377 11.97 -2.93 -17.95
C LEU A 377 11.25 -3.45 -19.19
N LEU A 378 11.90 -3.34 -20.35
CA LEU A 378 11.46 -3.88 -21.63
C LEU A 378 12.54 -4.82 -22.17
N TRP A 379 12.17 -6.03 -22.58
CA TRP A 379 13.09 -7.02 -23.14
C TRP A 379 12.44 -7.84 -24.26
N GLY A 380 13.26 -8.25 -25.24
CA GLY A 380 12.84 -9.02 -26.40
C GLY A 380 12.68 -8.17 -27.66
N GLN A 381 12.69 -8.80 -28.84
CA GLN A 381 12.64 -8.07 -30.11
C GLN A 381 11.30 -7.34 -30.30
N PRO A 382 11.28 -6.08 -30.78
CA PRO A 382 12.40 -5.30 -31.32
C PRO A 382 13.03 -4.28 -30.34
N VAL A 383 12.92 -4.51 -29.02
CA VAL A 383 13.55 -3.65 -28.00
C VAL A 383 15.08 -3.73 -28.12
N SER A 384 15.74 -2.58 -28.15
CA SER A 384 17.20 -2.49 -28.13
C SER A 384 17.72 -2.29 -26.71
N PRO A 385 18.92 -2.81 -26.38
CA PRO A 385 19.58 -2.51 -25.11
C PRO A 385 19.83 -1.01 -24.94
N SER A 386 19.69 -0.51 -23.72
CA SER A 386 20.02 0.86 -23.34
C SER A 386 21.04 0.91 -22.21
N ASP A 387 21.54 2.10 -21.90
CA ASP A 387 22.20 2.34 -20.61
C ASP A 387 21.25 1.99 -19.47
N ARG A 388 21.82 1.40 -18.41
CA ARG A 388 21.08 0.92 -17.24
C ARG A 388 20.24 2.04 -16.63
N HIS A 389 18.95 1.80 -16.47
CA HIS A 389 17.98 2.70 -15.83
C HIS A 389 17.94 4.12 -16.41
N SER A 390 18.35 4.29 -17.68
CA SER A 390 18.42 5.60 -18.35
C SER A 390 17.05 6.18 -18.72
N GLY A 391 16.01 5.35 -18.71
CA GLY A 391 14.66 5.78 -18.99
C GLY A 391 13.97 6.42 -17.78
N HIS A 392 13.19 7.47 -18.03
CA HIS A 392 12.32 8.09 -17.03
C HIS A 392 10.92 8.24 -17.60
N GLY A 393 9.93 7.83 -16.81
CA GLY A 393 8.52 7.98 -17.14
C GLY A 393 7.64 8.05 -15.91
N SER A 394 6.34 7.98 -16.14
CA SER A 394 5.29 7.91 -15.13
C SER A 394 4.55 6.58 -15.27
N VAL A 395 4.04 6.08 -14.14
CA VAL A 395 3.14 4.93 -14.07
C VAL A 395 1.98 5.02 -15.08
N GLN A 396 1.48 6.22 -15.38
CA GLN A 396 0.36 6.41 -16.32
C GLN A 396 0.71 6.08 -17.78
N GLN A 397 2.00 6.00 -18.15
CA GLN A 397 2.43 5.69 -19.51
C GLN A 397 2.45 4.18 -19.81
N LEU A 398 2.18 3.31 -18.83
CA LEU A 398 2.18 1.86 -19.03
C LEU A 398 1.20 1.44 -20.12
N SER A 399 -0.05 1.89 -20.07
CA SER A 399 -1.06 1.52 -21.07
C SER A 399 -0.69 1.98 -22.47
N ALA A 400 -0.18 3.21 -22.64
CA ALA A 400 0.30 3.69 -23.93
C ALA A 400 1.44 2.80 -24.47
N THR A 401 2.31 2.34 -23.58
CA THR A 401 3.40 1.41 -23.91
C THR A 401 2.89 0.06 -24.39
N LEU A 402 1.94 -0.54 -23.67
CA LEU A 402 1.35 -1.83 -24.04
C LEU A 402 0.58 -1.75 -25.37
N LEU A 403 -0.18 -0.67 -25.59
CA LEU A 403 -0.85 -0.42 -26.87
C LEU A 403 0.15 -0.37 -28.04
N ALA A 404 1.23 0.42 -27.88
CA ALA A 404 2.26 0.56 -28.90
C ALA A 404 2.95 -0.78 -29.22
N LEU A 405 3.35 -1.54 -28.19
CA LEU A 405 4.00 -2.84 -28.37
C LEU A 405 3.12 -3.85 -29.12
N MET A 406 1.80 -3.81 -28.89
CA MET A 406 0.83 -4.67 -29.58
C MET A 406 0.42 -4.18 -30.97
N GLY A 407 0.91 -3.01 -31.41
CA GLY A 407 0.53 -2.40 -32.68
C GLY A 407 -0.90 -1.82 -32.67
N LEU A 408 -1.45 -1.52 -31.50
CA LEU A 408 -2.77 -0.91 -31.35
C LEU A 408 -2.67 0.62 -31.48
N PRO A 409 -3.71 1.30 -32.01
CA PRO A 409 -3.70 2.76 -32.12
C PRO A 409 -3.64 3.40 -30.72
N PRO A 410 -2.99 4.59 -30.59
CA PRO A 410 -3.00 5.35 -29.33
C PRO A 410 -4.43 5.58 -28.84
N GLY A 411 -4.66 5.56 -27.53
CA GLY A 411 -5.97 5.90 -26.98
C GLY A 411 -6.15 7.40 -26.85
N LYS A 412 -7.32 7.93 -27.21
CA LYS A 412 -7.63 9.37 -27.09
C LYS A 412 -7.46 9.92 -25.68
N ASP A 413 -7.89 9.15 -24.69
CA ASP A 413 -7.82 9.51 -23.26
C ASP A 413 -6.69 8.78 -22.51
N VAL A 414 -5.80 8.09 -23.25
CA VAL A 414 -4.67 7.34 -22.69
C VAL A 414 -3.43 8.23 -22.68
N LEU A 415 -2.86 8.47 -21.50
CA LEU A 415 -1.71 9.33 -21.30
C LEU A 415 -0.47 8.71 -21.95
N GLY A 416 -0.01 9.36 -23.01
CA GLY A 416 1.25 9.07 -23.69
C GLY A 416 2.32 10.15 -23.43
N PRO A 417 3.47 10.08 -24.12
CA PRO A 417 3.86 9.03 -25.06
C PRO A 417 4.16 7.68 -24.36
N PRO A 418 4.34 6.57 -25.10
CA PRO A 418 4.93 5.34 -24.56
C PRO A 418 6.25 5.58 -23.82
N LEU A 419 6.62 4.66 -22.93
CA LEU A 419 7.86 4.75 -22.15
C LEU A 419 9.11 4.70 -23.04
N PRO A 420 10.22 5.35 -22.65
CA PRO A 420 11.49 5.27 -23.38
C PRO A 420 11.95 3.83 -23.59
N GLY A 421 12.46 3.54 -24.79
CA GLY A 421 12.84 2.19 -25.22
C GLY A 421 11.74 1.41 -25.93
N THR A 422 10.51 1.93 -25.96
CA THR A 422 9.42 1.33 -26.74
C THR A 422 9.71 1.51 -28.24
N PRO A 423 9.73 0.44 -29.05
CA PRO A 423 9.94 0.53 -30.48
C PRO A 423 8.91 1.45 -31.16
N SER A 424 9.36 2.18 -32.19
CA SER A 424 8.53 3.18 -32.87
C SER A 424 7.43 2.52 -33.71
N SER A 425 6.25 2.30 -33.11
CA SER A 425 5.04 1.80 -33.77
C SER A 425 3.81 2.68 -33.50
N ALA A 426 3.90 3.65 -32.58
CA ALA A 426 2.79 4.47 -32.10
C ALA A 426 2.38 5.62 -33.05
N ALA A 427 2.52 5.44 -34.37
CA ALA A 427 2.00 6.39 -35.34
C ALA A 427 0.59 5.99 -35.76
N GLY A 428 -0.40 6.86 -35.57
CA GLY A 428 -1.77 6.62 -35.99
C GLY A 428 -2.75 7.57 -35.32
N GLU A 429 -3.92 7.78 -35.94
CA GLU A 429 -5.01 8.56 -35.36
C GLU A 429 -5.47 7.92 -34.03
N PRO A 430 -5.58 8.69 -32.93
CA PRO A 430 -6.06 8.16 -31.67
C PRO A 430 -7.45 7.53 -31.78
N PHE A 431 -7.65 6.41 -31.08
CA PHE A 431 -8.91 5.68 -31.01
C PHE A 431 -9.63 5.95 -29.68
N ASP A 432 -10.96 6.12 -29.73
CA ASP A 432 -11.79 6.34 -28.54
C ASP A 432 -12.26 4.99 -27.97
N TYR A 433 -11.37 4.30 -27.24
CA TYR A 433 -11.70 3.02 -26.60
C TYR A 433 -12.85 3.13 -25.60
N ARG A 434 -13.04 4.31 -24.98
CA ARG A 434 -14.07 4.53 -23.96
C ARG A 434 -15.47 4.42 -24.56
N GLN A 435 -15.66 4.85 -25.81
CA GLN A 435 -16.94 4.72 -26.52
C GLN A 435 -17.40 3.26 -26.67
N HIS A 436 -16.48 2.30 -26.64
CA HIS A 436 -16.76 0.87 -26.79
C HIS A 436 -16.69 0.09 -25.48
N PHE A 437 -16.52 0.78 -24.35
CA PHE A 437 -16.43 0.16 -23.04
C PHE A 437 -17.75 0.32 -22.28
N THR A 438 -18.27 -0.80 -21.78
CA THR A 438 -19.39 -0.81 -20.84
C THR A 438 -18.86 -1.21 -19.46
N PRO A 439 -18.94 -0.32 -18.44
CA PRO A 439 -18.60 -0.68 -17.08
C PRO A 439 -19.40 -1.90 -16.60
N MET A 440 -18.78 -2.72 -15.75
CA MET A 440 -19.47 -3.83 -15.10
C MET A 440 -20.72 -3.32 -14.39
N ALA A 441 -21.82 -4.06 -14.54
CA ALA A 441 -23.05 -3.76 -13.79
C ALA A 441 -22.79 -3.94 -12.29
N ALA A 442 -23.36 -3.05 -11.49
CA ALA A 442 -23.29 -3.18 -10.04
C ALA A 442 -23.83 -4.56 -9.63
N MET A 443 -23.07 -5.28 -8.81
CA MET A 443 -23.47 -6.60 -8.35
C MET A 443 -24.76 -6.49 -7.51
N ALA A 444 -25.88 -6.87 -8.11
CA ALA A 444 -27.17 -6.97 -7.43
C ALA A 444 -27.20 -8.28 -6.63
N GLY A 445 -26.92 -8.22 -5.33
CA GLY A 445 -27.10 -9.33 -4.43
C GLY A 445 -26.68 -8.99 -3.00
N ALA A 446 -27.55 -9.26 -2.03
CA ALA A 446 -27.10 -9.44 -0.65
C ALA A 446 -26.06 -10.56 -0.69
N GLY A 447 -24.80 -10.22 -0.36
CA GLY A 447 -23.69 -11.14 -0.45
C GLY A 447 -24.06 -12.49 0.16
N SER A 448 -23.77 -13.58 -0.55
CA SER A 448 -23.77 -14.89 0.07
C SER A 448 -22.91 -14.84 1.34
N GLY A 449 -23.20 -15.68 2.34
CA GLY A 449 -22.43 -15.69 3.59
C GLY A 449 -20.92 -15.89 3.39
N GLU A 450 -20.50 -16.42 2.25
CA GLU A 450 -19.10 -16.53 1.83
C GLU A 450 -18.50 -15.19 1.42
N GLN A 451 -19.21 -14.37 0.65
CA GLN A 451 -18.73 -13.05 0.20
C GLN A 451 -18.55 -12.07 1.37
N SER A 452 -19.49 -12.07 2.32
CA SER A 452 -19.38 -11.25 3.54
C SER A 452 -18.15 -11.60 4.39
N ARG A 453 -17.75 -12.88 4.43
CA ARG A 453 -16.53 -13.31 5.14
C ARG A 453 -15.27 -12.84 4.42
N VAL A 454 -15.26 -12.95 3.09
CA VAL A 454 -14.15 -12.49 2.25
C VAL A 454 -13.90 -10.98 2.41
N ASP A 455 -14.95 -10.18 2.55
CA ASP A 455 -14.83 -8.73 2.77
C ASP A 455 -14.30 -8.35 4.16
N GLU A 456 -14.78 -9.02 5.22
CA GLU A 456 -14.24 -8.86 6.59
C GLU A 456 -12.76 -9.23 6.65
N ASP A 457 -12.43 -10.34 5.99
CA ASP A 457 -11.09 -10.83 5.84
C ASP A 457 -10.20 -9.77 5.19
N THR A 458 -10.48 -9.31 3.96
CA THR A 458 -9.61 -8.35 3.30
C THR A 458 -9.40 -7.05 4.09
N LEU A 459 -10.44 -6.58 4.80
CA LEU A 459 -10.32 -5.44 5.69
C LEU A 459 -9.29 -5.70 6.79
N ALA A 460 -9.23 -6.91 7.33
CA ALA A 460 -8.19 -7.31 8.27
C ALA A 460 -6.79 -7.35 7.61
N LYS A 461 -6.64 -7.81 6.36
CA LYS A 461 -5.35 -7.75 5.61
C LYS A 461 -4.87 -6.30 5.48
N LEU A 462 -5.75 -5.40 5.04
CA LEU A 462 -5.41 -3.98 4.84
C LEU A 462 -5.04 -3.29 6.16
N ARG A 463 -5.72 -3.64 7.26
CA ARG A 463 -5.34 -3.16 8.61
C ARG A 463 -3.99 -3.70 9.04
N ALA A 464 -3.75 -5.00 8.87
CA ALA A 464 -2.52 -5.66 9.28
C ALA A 464 -1.29 -5.12 8.53
N LEU A 465 -1.45 -4.82 7.24
CA LEU A 465 -0.40 -4.19 6.41
C LEU A 465 -0.27 -2.68 6.66
N GLY A 466 -1.19 -2.06 7.41
CA GLY A 466 -1.14 -0.64 7.75
C GLY A 466 -1.66 0.30 6.65
N TYR A 467 -2.44 -0.21 5.70
CA TYR A 467 -3.06 0.57 4.64
C TYR A 467 -4.31 1.34 5.08
N ILE A 468 -5.02 0.83 6.10
CA ILE A 468 -6.20 1.50 6.66
C ILE A 468 -6.11 1.59 8.19
N GLY A 469 -6.56 2.71 8.74
CA GLY A 469 -6.50 2.97 10.19
C GLY A 469 -7.69 2.41 10.98
N ALA A 470 -7.52 2.15 12.28
CA ALA A 470 -8.61 1.71 13.16
C ALA A 470 -9.76 2.73 13.28
N ALA A 471 -9.45 4.02 13.15
CA ALA A 471 -10.40 5.13 13.32
C ALA A 471 -11.19 5.48 12.04
N GLU A 472 -10.76 5.03 10.85
CA GLU A 472 -11.42 5.40 9.59
C GLU A 472 -12.82 4.78 9.42
N ALA A 473 -13.31 3.99 10.38
CA ALA A 473 -14.39 3.01 10.22
C ALA A 473 -15.83 3.53 10.40
N THR A 474 -16.08 4.80 10.74
CA THR A 474 -17.41 5.20 11.30
C THR A 474 -18.34 5.96 10.36
N GLY A 475 -17.83 6.50 9.23
CA GLY A 475 -18.64 7.34 8.34
C GLY A 475 -19.72 6.61 7.52
N ARG A 476 -20.92 7.22 7.42
CA ARG A 476 -22.06 6.74 6.59
C ARG A 476 -22.13 7.54 5.29
N SER A 477 -21.91 6.88 4.15
CA SER A 477 -21.97 7.48 2.81
C SER A 477 -23.33 7.26 2.14
N ALA A 478 -23.83 8.21 1.35
CA ALA A 478 -25.06 8.05 0.57
C ALA A 478 -24.90 7.18 -0.70
N GLY A 479 -23.67 6.81 -1.07
CA GLY A 479 -23.38 5.98 -2.25
C GLY A 479 -22.32 4.91 -1.96
N THR A 480 -21.56 4.52 -2.99
CA THR A 480 -20.50 3.51 -2.87
C THR A 480 -19.16 4.08 -2.40
N ARG A 481 -19.01 5.41 -2.32
CA ARG A 481 -17.73 6.04 -1.96
C ARG A 481 -17.54 6.18 -0.46
N THR A 482 -16.32 5.96 0.02
CA THR A 482 -15.89 6.18 1.41
C THR A 482 -15.44 7.62 1.64
N ALA A 483 -15.31 8.03 2.92
CA ALA A 483 -14.66 9.30 3.26
C ALA A 483 -13.21 9.35 2.75
N GLY A 484 -12.47 8.23 2.85
CA GLY A 484 -11.13 8.07 2.28
C GLY A 484 -11.08 8.35 0.78
N SER A 485 -12.02 7.78 0.00
CA SER A 485 -12.16 8.04 -1.43
C SER A 485 -12.40 9.51 -1.78
N PHE A 486 -13.21 10.24 -1.00
CA PHE A 486 -13.40 11.68 -1.20
C PHE A 486 -12.16 12.49 -0.81
N ASN A 487 -11.47 12.09 0.26
CA ASN A 487 -10.20 12.71 0.64
C ASN A 487 -9.13 12.53 -0.44
N ASN A 488 -9.01 11.34 -1.01
CA ASN A 488 -8.04 11.06 -2.07
C ASN A 488 -8.39 11.82 -3.36
N GLU A 489 -9.67 11.93 -3.71
CA GLU A 489 -10.13 12.81 -4.79
C GLU A 489 -9.71 14.26 -4.57
N GLY A 490 -9.86 14.79 -3.35
CA GLY A 490 -9.43 16.13 -2.99
C GLY A 490 -7.92 16.34 -3.19
N LEU A 491 -7.10 15.36 -2.82
CA LEU A 491 -5.65 15.40 -3.06
C LEU A 491 -5.31 15.44 -4.56
N LEU A 492 -5.97 14.60 -5.37
CA LEU A 492 -5.79 14.57 -6.82
C LEU A 492 -6.22 15.88 -7.48
N LEU A 493 -7.37 16.42 -7.08
CA LEU A 493 -7.87 17.71 -7.57
C LEU A 493 -6.94 18.87 -7.18
N LYS A 494 -6.40 18.85 -5.96
CA LYS A 494 -5.39 19.82 -5.49
C LYS A 494 -4.13 19.74 -6.35
N GLY A 495 -3.62 18.53 -6.62
CA GLY A 495 -2.47 18.32 -7.50
C GLY A 495 -2.70 18.80 -8.93
N ALA A 496 -3.94 18.70 -9.43
CA ALA A 496 -4.36 19.24 -10.73
C ALA A 496 -4.66 20.75 -10.72
N GLY A 497 -4.44 21.46 -9.60
CA GLY A 497 -4.73 22.89 -9.46
C GLY A 497 -6.23 23.24 -9.34
N ARG A 498 -7.14 22.25 -9.30
CA ARG A 498 -8.60 22.40 -9.21
C ARG A 498 -9.02 22.67 -7.76
N THR A 499 -8.55 23.79 -7.22
CA THR A 499 -8.57 24.13 -5.80
C THR A 499 -9.97 24.16 -5.17
N LYS A 500 -10.97 24.71 -5.87
CA LYS A 500 -12.35 24.76 -5.35
C LYS A 500 -12.94 23.36 -5.21
N GLU A 501 -12.77 22.54 -6.24
CA GLU A 501 -13.27 21.17 -6.26
C GLU A 501 -12.54 20.29 -5.25
N ALA A 502 -11.24 20.53 -5.03
CA ALA A 502 -10.49 19.89 -3.97
C ALA A 502 -11.08 20.20 -2.58
N SER A 503 -11.40 21.47 -2.31
CA SER A 503 -12.09 21.86 -1.06
C SER A 503 -13.42 21.14 -0.91
N ASP A 504 -14.24 21.09 -1.97
CA ASP A 504 -15.55 20.44 -1.95
C ASP A 504 -15.45 18.92 -1.70
N ALA A 505 -14.42 18.28 -2.26
CA ALA A 505 -14.14 16.87 -2.02
C ALA A 505 -13.72 16.61 -0.56
N PHE A 506 -12.84 17.46 0.01
CA PHE A 506 -12.49 17.35 1.43
C PHE A 506 -13.67 17.63 2.36
N ASP A 507 -14.49 18.63 2.06
CA ASP A 507 -15.72 18.92 2.82
C ASP A 507 -16.70 17.75 2.75
N THR A 508 -16.81 17.09 1.60
CA THR A 508 -17.60 15.86 1.44
C THR A 508 -17.02 14.72 2.27
N ALA A 509 -15.70 14.54 2.27
CA ALA A 509 -15.03 13.54 3.10
C ALA A 509 -15.33 13.75 4.60
N ILE A 510 -15.24 15.00 5.08
CA ILE A 510 -15.54 15.39 6.46
C ILE A 510 -17.04 15.25 6.77
N SER A 511 -17.92 15.45 5.78
CA SER A 511 -19.36 15.24 5.95
C SER A 511 -19.70 13.76 6.11
N VAL A 512 -18.99 12.87 5.40
CA VAL A 512 -19.14 11.42 5.51
C VAL A 512 -18.53 10.91 6.82
N ASP A 513 -17.33 11.37 7.17
CA ASP A 513 -16.64 11.06 8.43
C ASP A 513 -16.08 12.34 9.07
N PRO A 514 -16.79 12.93 10.05
CA PRO A 514 -16.38 14.18 10.71
C PRO A 514 -15.07 14.11 11.47
N ASN A 515 -14.56 12.90 11.75
CA ASN A 515 -13.37 12.66 12.54
C ASN A 515 -12.20 12.16 11.69
N LEU A 516 -12.35 12.10 10.37
CA LEU A 516 -11.27 11.68 9.46
C LEU A 516 -10.12 12.69 9.50
N ALA A 517 -9.11 12.38 10.31
CA ALA A 517 -7.98 13.26 10.60
C ALA A 517 -7.23 13.71 9.33
N SER A 518 -7.06 12.81 8.36
CA SER A 518 -6.41 13.10 7.07
C SER A 518 -7.18 14.14 6.25
N ALA A 519 -8.51 14.03 6.15
CA ALA A 519 -9.34 15.01 5.45
C ALA A 519 -9.36 16.37 6.15
N LEU A 520 -9.48 16.38 7.48
CA LEU A 520 -9.39 17.60 8.29
C LEU A 520 -8.05 18.32 8.06
N TRP A 521 -6.95 17.58 8.04
CA TRP A 521 -5.62 18.11 7.73
C TRP A 521 -5.51 18.63 6.30
N ASN A 522 -5.92 17.85 5.31
CA ASN A 522 -5.76 18.23 3.91
C ASN A 522 -6.57 19.49 3.56
N LEU A 523 -7.77 19.64 4.11
CA LEU A 523 -8.52 20.89 4.02
C LEU A 523 -7.85 22.03 4.80
N SER A 524 -7.33 21.76 6.02
CA SER A 524 -6.58 22.75 6.79
C SER A 524 -5.40 23.30 6.01
N ASP A 525 -4.59 22.44 5.40
CA ASP A 525 -3.42 22.81 4.62
C ASP A 525 -3.80 23.60 3.36
N LEU A 526 -4.86 23.18 2.66
CA LEU A 526 -5.39 23.92 1.51
C LEU A 526 -5.84 25.34 1.90
N LEU A 527 -6.58 25.48 3.01
CA LEU A 527 -7.04 26.78 3.52
C LEU A 527 -5.90 27.64 4.06
N PHE A 528 -4.85 27.03 4.60
CA PHE A 528 -3.65 27.75 5.03
C PHE A 528 -2.97 28.42 3.83
N ALA A 529 -2.81 27.69 2.72
CA ALA A 529 -2.25 28.23 1.47
C ALA A 529 -3.11 29.37 0.88
N GLN A 530 -4.42 29.38 1.14
CA GLN A 530 -5.35 30.44 0.74
C GLN A 530 -5.43 31.60 1.76
N ASN A 531 -4.63 31.57 2.82
CA ASN A 531 -4.66 32.54 3.92
C ASN A 531 -6.00 32.59 4.71
N ALA A 532 -6.81 31.53 4.64
CA ALA A 532 -8.04 31.36 5.42
C ALA A 532 -7.73 30.76 6.80
N LEU A 533 -6.90 31.47 7.57
CA LEU A 533 -6.15 30.92 8.69
C LEU A 533 -7.04 30.43 9.86
N ASP A 534 -8.15 31.10 10.20
CA ASP A 534 -8.97 30.72 11.37
C ASP A 534 -9.65 29.36 11.20
N LYS A 535 -10.19 29.11 10.00
CA LYS A 535 -10.76 27.81 9.64
C LYS A 535 -9.66 26.75 9.54
N SER A 536 -8.53 27.11 8.93
CA SER A 536 -7.36 26.23 8.84
C SER A 536 -6.91 25.74 10.21
N ASP A 537 -6.70 26.64 11.17
CA ASP A 537 -6.26 26.30 12.53
C ASP A 537 -7.29 25.45 13.27
N ALA A 538 -8.57 25.73 13.09
CA ALA A 538 -9.63 24.93 13.69
C ALA A 538 -9.62 23.48 13.20
N LEU A 539 -9.42 23.28 11.89
CA LEU A 539 -9.35 21.95 11.31
C LEU A 539 -8.07 21.21 11.70
N LEU A 540 -6.92 21.90 11.77
CA LEU A 540 -5.67 21.28 12.23
C LEU A 540 -5.76 20.81 13.68
N VAL A 541 -6.34 21.62 14.58
CA VAL A 541 -6.53 21.20 15.98
C VAL A 541 -7.44 19.98 16.07
N ARG A 542 -8.52 19.91 15.27
CA ARG A 542 -9.38 18.72 15.19
C ARG A 542 -8.64 17.51 14.64
N ALA A 543 -7.86 17.67 13.56
CA ALA A 543 -7.06 16.60 13.00
C ALA A 543 -6.06 16.05 14.03
N TYR A 544 -5.37 16.94 14.76
CA TYR A 544 -4.48 16.58 15.85
C TYR A 544 -5.21 15.86 17.01
N ALA A 545 -6.43 16.30 17.35
CA ALA A 545 -7.25 15.65 18.37
C ALA A 545 -7.63 14.22 17.98
N HIS A 546 -7.87 13.96 16.69
CA HIS A 546 -8.19 12.65 16.13
C HIS A 546 -6.95 11.89 15.62
N ASP A 547 -5.81 12.08 16.29
CA ASP A 547 -4.59 11.29 16.08
C ASP A 547 -4.02 11.33 14.66
N LEU A 548 -4.11 12.48 13.97
CA LEU A 548 -3.38 12.70 12.73
C LEU A 548 -1.89 12.32 12.90
N PRO A 549 -1.35 11.41 12.07
CA PRO A 549 0.08 11.13 12.08
C PRO A 549 0.91 12.40 11.88
N GLU A 550 1.94 12.61 12.70
CA GLU A 550 2.71 13.87 12.74
C GLU A 550 1.89 15.14 13.05
N GLY A 551 0.64 15.01 13.49
CA GLY A 551 -0.23 16.17 13.74
C GLY A 551 0.34 17.14 14.76
N ARG A 552 1.04 16.63 15.77
CA ARG A 552 1.82 17.44 16.72
C ARG A 552 2.88 18.29 16.02
N ARG A 553 3.66 17.68 15.13
CA ARG A 553 4.72 18.35 14.38
C ARG A 553 4.13 19.42 13.45
N TYR A 554 3.03 19.14 12.75
CA TYR A 554 2.36 20.14 11.90
C TYR A 554 1.82 21.32 12.72
N LEU A 555 1.21 21.03 13.87
CA LEU A 555 0.71 22.03 14.80
C LEU A 555 1.83 22.93 15.35
N ILE A 556 2.90 22.34 15.88
CA ILE A 556 4.05 23.09 16.40
C ILE A 556 4.74 23.87 15.27
N GLY A 557 4.90 23.26 14.10
CA GLY A 557 5.48 23.92 12.93
C GLY A 557 4.70 25.17 12.51
N ARG A 558 3.35 25.10 12.53
CA ARG A 558 2.50 26.26 12.25
C ARG A 558 2.62 27.35 13.31
N ALA A 559 2.65 26.98 14.59
CA ALA A 559 2.87 27.91 15.69
C ALA A 559 4.23 28.64 15.59
N ILE A 560 5.31 27.91 15.26
CA ILE A 560 6.63 28.51 14.98
C ILE A 560 6.54 29.46 13.78
N GLY A 561 5.82 29.09 12.72
CA GLY A 561 5.60 29.95 11.56
C GLY A 561 4.96 31.29 11.93
N TYR A 562 3.88 31.27 12.72
CA TYR A 562 3.23 32.49 13.21
C TYR A 562 4.15 33.33 14.09
N GLN A 563 4.90 32.70 15.01
CA GLN A 563 5.85 33.39 15.85
C GLN A 563 6.93 34.12 15.03
N ARG A 564 7.51 33.45 14.02
CA ARG A 564 8.52 34.05 13.12
C ARG A 564 7.96 35.18 12.26
N ALA A 565 6.68 35.13 11.94
CA ALA A 565 5.97 36.20 11.23
C ALA A 565 5.56 37.37 12.15
N GLY A 566 5.83 37.28 13.46
CA GLY A 566 5.46 38.29 14.45
C GLY A 566 4.02 38.17 14.97
N ASP A 567 3.26 37.17 14.54
CA ASP A 567 1.89 36.91 15.01
C ASP A 567 1.91 35.99 16.25
N MET A 568 2.45 36.53 17.34
CA MET A 568 2.57 35.80 18.62
C MET A 568 1.20 35.40 19.16
N ASP A 569 0.21 36.29 19.08
CA ASP A 569 -1.13 36.04 19.61
C ASP A 569 -1.79 34.85 18.94
N ARG A 570 -1.67 34.72 17.61
CA ARG A 570 -2.21 33.56 16.89
C ARG A 570 -1.48 32.27 17.23
N SER A 571 -0.15 32.32 17.37
CA SER A 571 0.66 31.18 17.82
C SER A 571 0.17 30.65 19.18
N VAL A 572 0.04 31.54 20.18
CA VAL A 572 -0.44 31.19 21.51
C VAL A 572 -1.90 30.70 21.46
N ARG A 573 -2.79 31.31 20.66
CA ARG A 573 -4.17 30.82 20.48
C ARG A 573 -4.23 29.41 19.90
N LEU A 574 -3.41 29.11 18.89
CA LEU A 574 -3.35 27.77 18.28
C LEU A 574 -2.93 26.73 19.32
N LEU A 575 -1.84 27.00 20.05
CA LEU A 575 -1.33 26.10 21.09
C LEU A 575 -2.27 25.97 22.30
N ASN A 576 -2.99 27.04 22.66
CA ASN A 576 -4.05 27.00 23.68
C ASN A 576 -5.13 25.98 23.29
N ARG A 577 -5.62 26.04 22.06
CA ARG A 577 -6.66 25.11 21.55
C ARG A 577 -6.14 23.67 21.45
N ALA A 578 -4.88 23.49 21.05
CA ALA A 578 -4.28 22.16 20.97
C ALA A 578 -4.08 21.51 22.34
N ALA A 579 -3.57 22.26 23.31
CA ALA A 579 -3.45 21.78 24.69
C ALA A 579 -4.82 21.56 25.35
N ALA A 580 -5.88 22.26 24.92
CA ALA A 580 -7.24 21.92 25.35
C ALA A 580 -7.73 20.59 24.75
N ALA A 581 -7.35 20.28 23.51
CA ALA A 581 -7.71 19.03 22.84
C ALA A 581 -6.94 17.82 23.41
N LYS A 582 -5.66 18.00 23.75
CA LYS A 582 -4.81 16.97 24.37
C LYS A 582 -4.00 17.59 25.52
N PRO A 583 -4.52 17.56 26.77
CA PRO A 583 -3.95 18.28 27.90
C PRO A 583 -2.61 17.75 28.40
N ASP A 584 -2.30 16.48 28.11
CA ASP A 584 -1.07 15.82 28.55
C ASP A 584 -0.04 15.63 27.42
N ASP A 585 -0.09 16.46 26.37
CA ASP A 585 0.96 16.48 25.35
C ASP A 585 2.13 17.38 25.78
N ALA A 586 3.19 16.74 26.28
CA ALA A 586 4.36 17.42 26.84
C ALA A 586 4.99 18.45 25.89
N GLU A 587 5.03 18.17 24.59
CA GLU A 587 5.69 19.05 23.62
C GLU A 587 4.81 20.25 23.29
N VAL A 588 3.50 20.05 23.15
CA VAL A 588 2.55 21.16 22.94
C VAL A 588 2.57 22.09 24.16
N LEU A 589 2.57 21.55 25.38
CA LEU A 589 2.70 22.33 26.60
C LEU A 589 4.02 23.11 26.67
N LEU A 590 5.13 22.46 26.30
CA LEU A 590 6.45 23.09 26.25
C LEU A 590 6.47 24.31 25.31
N PHE A 591 5.99 24.16 24.07
CA PHE A 591 5.94 25.27 23.11
C PHE A 591 4.97 26.36 23.54
N ARG A 592 3.80 26.00 24.11
CA ARG A 592 2.83 26.96 24.62
C ARG A 592 3.42 27.80 25.74
N GLY A 593 4.09 27.16 26.70
CA GLY A 593 4.76 27.84 27.79
C GLY A 593 5.89 28.74 27.31
N ARG A 594 6.73 28.29 26.37
CA ARG A 594 7.79 29.13 25.79
C ARG A 594 7.24 30.40 25.15
N TYR A 595 6.15 30.31 24.40
CA TYR A 595 5.54 31.49 23.77
C TYR A 595 4.76 32.36 24.76
N ARG A 596 4.26 31.79 25.86
CA ARG A 596 3.74 32.58 27.00
C ARG A 596 4.85 33.38 27.69
N VAL A 597 6.07 32.83 27.85
CA VAL A 597 7.24 33.60 28.32
C VAL A 597 7.52 34.77 27.40
N GLU A 598 7.58 34.54 26.08
CA GLU A 598 7.79 35.61 25.09
C GLU A 598 6.67 36.67 25.11
N ALA A 599 5.43 36.25 25.39
CA ALA A 599 4.27 37.14 25.56
C ALA A 599 4.17 37.81 26.95
N GLY A 600 5.06 37.48 27.89
CA GLY A 600 5.08 38.03 29.25
C GLY A 600 4.14 37.36 30.27
N ASP A 601 3.40 36.30 29.88
CA ASP A 601 2.56 35.51 30.78
C ASP A 601 3.39 34.44 31.50
N CYS A 602 4.36 34.90 32.30
CA CYS A 602 5.31 34.04 33.01
C CYS A 602 4.63 33.03 33.97
N PRO A 603 3.61 33.41 34.77
CA PRO A 603 2.97 32.47 35.69
C PRO A 603 2.32 31.28 34.97
N ALA A 604 1.58 31.53 33.88
CA ALA A 604 0.98 30.45 33.10
C ALA A 604 2.03 29.62 32.35
N ALA A 605 3.15 30.22 31.94
CA ALA A 605 4.27 29.50 31.34
C ALA A 605 4.92 28.50 32.30
N VAL A 606 5.12 28.88 33.57
CA VAL A 606 5.67 27.97 34.60
C VAL A 606 4.76 26.75 34.78
N VAL A 607 3.45 26.94 34.83
CA VAL A 607 2.48 25.84 34.96
C VAL A 607 2.62 24.85 33.80
N ASP A 608 2.61 25.35 32.56
CA ASP A 608 2.69 24.52 31.37
C ASP A 608 4.00 23.73 31.30
N ILE A 609 5.13 24.42 31.48
CA ILE A 609 6.44 23.80 31.29
C ILE A 609 6.75 22.85 32.44
N ARG A 610 6.29 23.13 33.66
CA ARG A 610 6.39 22.19 34.78
C ARG A 610 5.65 20.89 34.45
N ARG A 611 4.41 20.98 33.96
CA ARG A 611 3.67 19.80 33.51
C ARG A 611 4.39 19.07 32.38
N ALA A 612 4.99 19.78 31.43
CA ALA A 612 5.81 19.17 30.38
C ALA A 612 7.03 18.42 30.94
N THR A 613 7.70 18.94 31.98
CA THR A 613 8.83 18.24 32.63
C THR A 613 8.41 16.99 33.40
N GLU A 614 7.19 16.97 33.96
CA GLU A 614 6.63 15.78 34.60
C GLU A 614 6.32 14.67 33.59
N LEU A 615 5.78 15.06 32.43
CA LEU A 615 5.43 14.13 31.35
C LEU A 615 6.67 13.64 30.57
N ALA A 616 7.73 14.44 30.50
CA ALA A 616 8.98 14.11 29.80
C ALA A 616 10.22 14.39 30.69
N PRO A 617 10.46 13.58 31.74
CA PRO A 617 11.49 13.85 32.76
C PRO A 617 12.94 13.69 32.28
N ALA A 618 13.14 13.18 31.06
CA ALA A 618 14.45 13.04 30.42
C ALA A 618 14.70 14.11 29.33
N ASN A 619 13.83 15.11 29.19
CA ASN A 619 13.98 16.17 28.18
C ASN A 619 14.74 17.38 28.74
N PRO A 620 16.04 17.58 28.42
CA PRO A 620 16.82 18.72 28.91
C PRO A 620 16.22 20.07 28.47
N ALA A 621 15.68 20.15 27.24
CA ALA A 621 15.09 21.38 26.71
C ALA A 621 13.84 21.83 27.51
N ALA A 622 13.09 20.89 28.08
CA ALA A 622 11.95 21.19 28.94
C ALA A 622 12.42 21.85 30.26
N PHE A 623 13.45 21.31 30.91
CA PHE A 623 14.01 21.89 32.14
C PHE A 623 14.70 23.24 31.90
N ALA A 624 15.40 23.40 30.76
CA ALA A 624 15.94 24.70 30.37
C ALA A 624 14.81 25.74 30.17
N SER A 625 13.70 25.34 29.54
CA SER A 625 12.56 26.23 29.36
C SER A 625 11.86 26.56 30.67
N LEU A 626 11.81 25.60 31.62
CA LEU A 626 11.22 25.83 32.94
C LEU A 626 12.01 26.90 33.70
N GLY A 627 13.34 26.80 33.68
CA GLY A 627 14.18 27.82 34.32
C GLY A 627 14.03 29.20 33.69
N LEU A 628 13.85 29.30 32.36
CA LEU A 628 13.55 30.57 31.70
C LEU A 628 12.20 31.16 32.14
N ALA A 629 11.17 30.31 32.27
CA ALA A 629 9.85 30.74 32.74
C ALA A 629 9.87 31.16 34.22
N GLU A 630 10.62 30.45 35.07
CA GLU A 630 10.80 30.78 36.48
C GLU A 630 11.57 32.10 36.65
N THR A 631 12.61 32.34 35.83
CA THR A 631 13.31 33.63 35.76
C THR A 631 12.38 34.77 35.34
N CYS A 632 11.54 34.55 34.32
CA CYS A 632 10.51 35.49 33.87
C CYS A 632 9.54 35.82 35.01
N ALA A 633 9.13 34.82 35.78
CA ALA A 633 8.24 34.96 36.93
C ALA A 633 8.93 35.54 38.19
N GLY A 634 10.24 35.76 38.15
CA GLY A 634 11.04 36.32 39.25
C GLY A 634 11.57 35.30 40.27
N ASP A 635 11.32 34.00 40.09
CA ASP A 635 11.82 32.94 40.98
C ASP A 635 13.20 32.44 40.55
N GLN A 636 14.23 33.20 40.91
CA GLN A 636 15.62 32.87 40.57
C GLN A 636 16.10 31.56 41.21
N THR A 637 15.56 31.19 42.39
CA THR A 637 15.99 29.99 43.11
C THR A 637 15.49 28.74 42.41
N ALA A 638 14.20 28.71 42.03
CA ALA A 638 13.63 27.63 41.24
C ALA A 638 14.33 27.54 39.87
N ALA A 639 14.55 28.68 39.21
CA ALA A 639 15.22 28.73 37.92
C ALA A 639 16.60 28.06 37.94
N GLN A 640 17.44 28.36 38.95
CA GLN A 640 18.75 27.72 39.09
C GLN A 640 18.66 26.20 39.24
N LYS A 641 17.66 25.70 39.99
CA LYS A 641 17.43 24.26 40.16
C LYS A 641 17.05 23.60 38.84
N SER A 642 16.11 24.18 38.11
CA SER A 642 15.66 23.71 36.79
C SER A 642 16.81 23.70 35.78
N PHE A 643 17.62 24.75 35.76
CA PHE A 643 18.80 24.85 34.91
C PHE A 643 19.91 23.83 35.23
N ARG A 644 20.17 23.56 36.52
CA ARG A 644 21.10 22.47 36.92
C ARG A 644 20.58 21.12 36.45
N ARG A 645 19.28 20.85 36.62
CA ARG A 645 18.66 19.62 36.13
C ARG A 645 18.78 19.45 34.61
N SER A 646 18.62 20.54 33.85
CA SER A 646 18.87 20.52 32.41
C SER A 646 20.31 20.12 32.06
N LEU A 647 21.31 20.68 32.75
CA LEU A 647 22.73 20.37 32.54
C LEU A 647 23.13 18.95 32.98
N GLU A 648 22.44 18.38 33.97
CA GLU A 648 22.62 16.97 34.35
C GLU A 648 22.18 16.02 33.22
N LEU A 649 21.09 16.38 32.52
CA LEU A 649 20.55 15.59 31.41
C LEU A 649 21.34 15.81 30.11
N ASP A 650 21.74 17.05 29.82
CA ASP A 650 22.62 17.40 28.71
C ASP A 650 23.68 18.44 29.15
N PRO A 651 24.93 17.98 29.40
CA PRO A 651 26.02 18.87 29.77
C PRO A 651 26.45 19.88 28.69
N ASN A 652 26.04 19.71 27.43
CA ASN A 652 26.49 20.51 26.28
C ASN A 652 25.69 21.80 26.07
N GLN A 653 25.40 22.54 27.15
CA GLN A 653 24.65 23.80 27.12
C GLN A 653 25.51 24.97 27.66
N PRO A 654 26.47 25.51 26.87
CA PRO A 654 27.48 26.45 27.36
C PRO A 654 26.89 27.77 27.87
N LYS A 655 25.84 28.30 27.22
CA LYS A 655 25.14 29.51 27.67
C LYS A 655 24.53 29.32 29.06
N LEU A 656 23.96 28.14 29.30
CA LEU A 656 23.33 27.83 30.57
C LEU A 656 24.35 27.70 31.70
N ARG A 657 25.48 27.06 31.39
CA ARG A 657 26.63 26.96 32.29
C ARG A 657 27.20 28.34 32.65
N GLN A 658 27.29 29.24 31.68
CA GLN A 658 27.73 30.62 31.91
C GLN A 658 26.75 31.38 32.81
N TYR A 659 25.45 31.28 32.54
CA TYR A 659 24.40 31.91 33.35
C TYR A 659 24.45 31.46 34.82
N LEU A 660 24.60 30.17 35.08
CA LEU A 660 24.70 29.65 36.46
C LEU A 660 25.98 30.10 37.17
N LYS A 661 27.09 30.30 36.45
CA LYS A 661 28.32 30.86 37.02
C LYS A 661 28.18 32.34 37.39
N SER A 662 27.42 33.12 36.61
CA SER A 662 27.21 34.55 36.90
C SER A 662 26.13 34.82 37.95
N THR A 663 25.34 33.80 38.34
CA THR A 663 24.20 33.95 39.26
C THR A 663 24.29 33.07 40.52
N GLY A 664 25.35 32.26 40.65
CA GLY A 664 25.60 31.47 41.86
C GLY A 664 26.17 32.29 43.02
N PRO A 665 25.95 31.88 44.28
CA PRO A 665 26.72 32.43 45.40
C PRO A 665 28.19 32.08 45.18
N GLY A 666 29.06 33.10 45.25
CA GLY A 666 30.51 32.97 45.06
C GLY A 666 31.18 32.06 46.07
#